data_AF-A0A7K0IZW5-F1
#
_entry.id   AF-A0A7K0IZW5-F1
#
_cell.length_a   1.000
_cell.length_b   1.000
_cell.length_c   1.000
_cell.angle_alpha   90.00
_cell.angle_beta   90.00
_cell.angle_gamma   90.00
#
_symmetry.space_group_name_H-M   'P 1'
#
loop_
_entity.id
_entity.type
_entity.pdbx_description
1 polymer ?
#
loop_
_entity_poly.entity_id
_entity_poly.type
_entity_poly.pdbx_seq_one_letter_code
_entity_poly.pdbx_strand_id
1 'polypeptide(L)'
;MTDVLKNSDLQPDTAITEALRLLGKTDFLLAVHDASFPGAIGEDTGRGTPYGAGALGLARFARRLGFTGLQLGPQGQTSPVNSSPYDGTIFSRSILSLDLKTLVEQGLLSQQTWEAILAGNPRPDGKRVPYAHALEVYNRALDEVQRNFRTALEIKESSALALDQEIRDLWHSARWLRDDALYEALTLEHGGLSWRQWPQTGEYQLDRLLCAPPAGLEAACASRRQAVETKYARTMERYALIQLLLLRQHLSFRASMQALGLKIYGDVQVGFSQSDAWCLQGLLLNDYFLGAPPSRTNIEGQPWSYQVLDPAKYLDAEGEPGPVLDLTVERLGKMLFEFDGLRLDHPHGLVCPWVYRSDDPDPYHAVQNGARLFSSPDLPDHPDLARHAIVHPEQLNRDRPRYADDWIRDLTTEQEQRYALIMDTIMEQVHAHGRRKEDILCEVLSTEPLPLRHVRLRHGLGRFRVTQKANPDNRRDVYRSENTEPEDWIMVGNHDTPPIWRLVKDWQGGEKGRKHAAYLARRLRPDDPGSLEPLLATDPYRLAHAKVANLFLGPARHVMMFFADLFGLEESYNVPGTVTEDNWTLRVPPDFELRYEEGRRRGEVLNLQAVLALALRARPDINCPELITRLEVEAGWRVD
;
A
#
# COMPACT_ATOMS: atom_id res chain seq x y z
N MET A 1 16.58 -29.48 -8.51
CA MET A 1 17.67 -29.48 -9.51
C MET A 1 17.86 -28.02 -9.93
N THR A 2 18.68 -27.25 -9.23
CA THR A 2 20.08 -26.96 -9.60
C THR A 2 20.22 -26.52 -11.05
N ASP A 3 19.71 -25.33 -11.36
CA ASP A 3 20.30 -24.54 -12.43
C ASP A 3 21.35 -23.62 -11.81
N VAL A 4 22.54 -23.69 -12.37
CA VAL A 4 23.76 -23.07 -11.87
C VAL A 4 23.67 -21.58 -12.17
N LEU A 5 23.26 -20.82 -11.15
CA LEU A 5 23.29 -19.37 -11.12
C LEU A 5 24.69 -18.89 -11.53
N LYS A 6 24.80 -18.20 -12.66
CA LYS A 6 25.97 -17.35 -12.88
C LYS A 6 25.85 -16.17 -11.93
N ASN A 7 26.83 -16.01 -11.06
CA ASN A 7 26.94 -14.88 -10.11
C ASN A 7 26.87 -13.50 -10.79
N SER A 8 27.03 -13.42 -12.12
CA SER A 8 26.88 -12.21 -12.93
C SER A 8 25.44 -11.72 -13.06
N ASP A 9 24.44 -12.59 -12.96
CA ASP A 9 23.03 -12.27 -13.30
C ASP A 9 22.25 -11.66 -12.12
N LEU A 10 22.90 -11.56 -10.96
CA LEU A 10 22.35 -11.05 -9.70
C LEU A 10 22.85 -9.63 -9.37
N GLN A 11 23.84 -9.12 -10.11
CA GLN A 11 24.41 -7.81 -9.84
C GLN A 11 23.60 -6.72 -10.53
N PRO A 12 23.34 -5.58 -9.86
CA PRO A 12 22.72 -4.43 -10.51
C PRO A 12 23.64 -3.89 -11.61
N ASP A 13 23.05 -3.25 -12.61
CA ASP A 13 23.78 -2.48 -13.62
C ASP A 13 24.69 -1.46 -12.91
N THR A 14 25.99 -1.58 -13.17
CA THR A 14 27.01 -0.78 -12.49
C THR A 14 26.93 0.70 -12.90
N ALA A 15 26.55 1.00 -14.14
CA ALA A 15 26.41 2.38 -14.61
C ALA A 15 25.19 3.04 -13.96
N ILE A 16 24.06 2.32 -13.87
CA ILE A 16 22.87 2.79 -13.15
C ILE A 16 23.20 3.04 -11.67
N THR A 17 23.83 2.07 -11.01
CA THR A 17 24.16 2.16 -9.58
C THR A 17 25.12 3.33 -9.29
N GLU A 18 26.12 3.52 -10.14
CA GLU A 18 27.07 4.63 -10.02
C GLU A 18 26.37 5.99 -10.25
N ALA A 19 25.49 6.09 -11.24
CA ALA A 19 24.71 7.30 -11.50
C ALA A 19 23.81 7.66 -10.33
N LEU A 20 23.05 6.70 -9.77
CA LEU A 20 22.21 6.91 -8.59
C LEU A 20 23.02 7.44 -7.40
N ARG A 21 24.20 6.85 -7.15
CA ARG A 21 25.12 7.29 -6.09
C ARG A 21 25.59 8.74 -6.31
N LEU A 22 26.02 9.08 -7.53
CA LEU A 22 26.47 10.44 -7.86
C LEU A 22 25.34 11.47 -7.77
N LEU A 23 24.12 11.08 -8.13
CA LEU A 23 22.89 11.89 -8.00
C LEU A 23 22.35 11.93 -6.56
N GLY A 24 23.04 11.31 -5.61
CA GLY A 24 22.70 11.32 -4.18
C GLY A 24 21.45 10.51 -3.82
N LYS A 25 21.11 9.48 -4.59
CA LYS A 25 19.94 8.62 -4.34
C LYS A 25 20.35 7.39 -3.54
N THR A 26 19.68 7.16 -2.42
CA THR A 26 19.99 6.05 -1.48
C THR A 26 19.00 4.91 -1.64
N ASP A 27 17.73 5.22 -1.86
CA ASP A 27 16.67 4.24 -1.98
C ASP A 27 15.96 4.43 -3.32
N PHE A 28 15.81 3.33 -4.06
CA PHE A 28 15.11 3.30 -5.33
C PHE A 28 14.16 2.10 -5.34
N LEU A 29 12.87 2.36 -5.13
CA LEU A 29 11.86 1.32 -4.94
C LEU A 29 10.97 1.14 -6.16
N LEU A 30 10.68 -0.12 -6.49
CA LEU A 30 9.63 -0.49 -7.43
C LEU A 30 8.37 -0.84 -6.65
N ALA A 31 7.31 -0.05 -6.82
CA ALA A 31 6.01 -0.32 -6.23
C ALA A 31 5.20 -1.27 -7.12
N VAL A 32 4.83 -2.40 -6.54
CA VAL A 32 4.04 -3.48 -7.16
C VAL A 32 3.18 -4.15 -6.09
N HIS A 33 1.87 -4.10 -6.24
CA HIS A 33 0.97 -4.76 -5.29
C HIS A 33 0.92 -6.27 -5.58
N ASP A 34 0.60 -7.09 -4.56
CA ASP A 34 0.56 -8.55 -4.64
C ASP A 34 -0.13 -9.08 -5.90
N ALA A 35 -1.33 -8.58 -6.17
CA ALA A 35 -2.16 -9.03 -7.29
C ALA A 35 -1.54 -8.71 -8.66
N SER A 36 -0.67 -7.69 -8.72
CA SER A 36 -0.01 -7.20 -9.93
C SER A 36 1.24 -7.98 -10.33
N PHE A 37 1.75 -8.90 -9.50
CA PHE A 37 2.88 -9.73 -9.90
C PHE A 37 2.54 -10.60 -11.12
N PRO A 38 3.51 -10.84 -12.02
CA PRO A 38 3.29 -11.70 -13.18
C PRO A 38 3.23 -13.17 -12.73
N GLY A 39 2.40 -13.96 -13.40
CA GLY A 39 2.49 -15.42 -13.33
C GLY A 39 3.69 -15.90 -14.15
N ALA A 40 4.37 -16.96 -13.72
CA ALA A 40 5.33 -17.63 -14.59
C ALA A 40 4.60 -18.29 -15.77
N ILE A 41 5.31 -18.47 -16.90
CA ILE A 41 4.73 -19.09 -18.10
C ILE A 41 4.23 -20.49 -17.73
N GLY A 42 2.93 -20.73 -17.91
CA GLY A 42 2.29 -22.01 -17.58
C GLY A 42 1.92 -22.18 -16.10
N GLU A 43 2.06 -21.15 -15.26
CA GLU A 43 1.75 -21.21 -13.81
C GLU A 43 0.74 -20.14 -13.36
N ASP A 44 0.16 -19.37 -14.29
CA ASP A 44 -0.77 -18.28 -13.96
C ASP A 44 -2.19 -18.77 -13.60
N THR A 45 -2.50 -18.75 -12.31
CA THR A 45 -3.81 -19.13 -11.73
C THR A 45 -4.88 -18.06 -11.85
N GLY A 46 -4.60 -16.94 -12.54
CA GLY A 46 -5.50 -15.80 -12.73
C GLY A 46 -5.15 -14.60 -11.85
N ARG A 47 -4.30 -14.74 -10.84
CA ARG A 47 -3.85 -13.63 -9.98
C ARG A 47 -2.36 -13.73 -9.71
N GLY A 48 -1.69 -12.57 -9.65
CA GLY A 48 -0.32 -12.47 -9.18
C GLY A 48 -0.17 -12.84 -7.70
N THR A 49 1.00 -13.36 -7.36
CA THR A 49 1.46 -13.55 -5.99
C THR A 49 2.94 -13.16 -5.88
N PRO A 50 3.36 -12.48 -4.80
CA PRO A 50 4.78 -12.23 -4.54
C PRO A 50 5.58 -13.53 -4.27
N TYR A 51 4.92 -14.65 -3.98
CA TYR A 51 5.57 -15.88 -3.53
C TYR A 51 5.94 -16.84 -4.66
N GLY A 52 5.43 -16.61 -5.88
CA GLY A 52 5.65 -17.48 -7.04
C GLY A 52 6.93 -17.16 -7.84
N ALA A 53 7.25 -18.05 -8.79
CA ALA A 53 8.45 -17.91 -9.64
C ALA A 53 8.44 -16.64 -10.51
N GLY A 54 7.27 -16.19 -10.98
CA GLY A 54 7.13 -14.96 -11.76
C GLY A 54 7.53 -13.70 -10.96
N ALA A 55 7.20 -13.66 -9.67
CA ALA A 55 7.63 -12.57 -8.78
C ALA A 55 9.13 -12.58 -8.53
N LEU A 56 9.75 -13.76 -8.36
CA LEU A 56 11.21 -13.87 -8.27
C LEU A 56 11.90 -13.41 -9.57
N GLY A 57 11.31 -13.70 -10.73
CA GLY A 57 11.76 -13.17 -12.02
C GLY A 57 11.72 -11.64 -12.06
N LEU A 58 10.59 -11.04 -11.69
CA LEU A 58 10.45 -9.58 -11.61
C LEU A 58 11.43 -8.95 -10.62
N ALA A 59 11.64 -9.56 -9.46
CA ALA A 59 12.59 -9.07 -8.46
C ALA A 59 14.03 -9.06 -9.00
N ARG A 60 14.46 -10.13 -9.68
CA ARG A 60 15.78 -10.18 -10.34
C ARG A 60 15.90 -9.08 -11.40
N PHE A 61 14.87 -8.89 -12.21
CA PHE A 61 14.83 -7.84 -13.21
C PHE A 61 14.93 -6.44 -12.59
N ALA A 62 14.14 -6.17 -11.55
CA ALA A 62 14.21 -4.92 -10.79
C ALA A 62 15.62 -4.72 -10.20
N ARG A 63 16.23 -5.76 -9.65
CA ARG A 63 17.59 -5.68 -9.12
C ARG A 63 18.60 -5.31 -10.21
N ARG A 64 18.52 -5.91 -11.40
CA ARG A 64 19.38 -5.56 -12.55
C ARG A 64 19.24 -4.08 -12.94
N LEU A 65 18.03 -3.53 -12.84
CA LEU A 65 17.75 -2.10 -13.08
C LEU A 65 18.14 -1.16 -11.92
N GLY A 66 18.87 -1.65 -10.92
CA GLY A 66 19.40 -0.82 -9.83
C GLY A 66 18.40 -0.52 -8.70
N PHE A 67 17.21 -1.11 -8.72
CA PHE A 67 16.28 -0.99 -7.59
C PHE A 67 16.90 -1.61 -6.32
N THR A 68 16.58 -1.00 -5.18
CA THR A 68 17.05 -1.39 -3.84
C THR A 68 15.94 -2.04 -3.00
N GLY A 69 14.71 -2.06 -3.50
CA GLY A 69 13.61 -2.75 -2.84
C GLY A 69 12.30 -2.71 -3.62
N LEU A 70 11.32 -3.42 -3.07
CA LEU A 70 9.95 -3.51 -3.57
C LEU A 70 8.99 -2.91 -2.54
N GLN A 71 8.06 -2.06 -2.98
CA GLN A 71 6.94 -1.60 -2.16
C GLN A 71 5.70 -2.41 -2.53
N LEU A 72 5.20 -3.21 -1.59
CA LEU A 72 3.94 -3.94 -1.73
C LEU A 72 2.77 -3.03 -1.34
N GLY A 73 1.56 -3.44 -1.72
CA GLY A 73 0.34 -2.86 -1.19
C GLY A 73 -0.12 -3.55 0.10
N PRO A 74 -1.27 -3.14 0.67
CA PRO A 74 -1.87 -3.86 1.78
C PRO A 74 -2.14 -5.31 1.40
N GLN A 75 -1.77 -6.26 2.26
CA GLN A 75 -1.86 -7.70 1.98
C GLN A 75 -3.15 -8.34 2.52
N GLY A 76 -4.05 -7.54 3.08
CA GLY A 76 -5.25 -7.99 3.79
C GLY A 76 -6.21 -8.82 2.94
N GLN A 77 -6.97 -9.70 3.59
CA GLN A 77 -8.09 -10.40 2.96
C GLN A 77 -9.20 -9.42 2.61
N THR A 78 -9.52 -9.32 1.32
CA THR A 78 -10.61 -8.50 0.81
C THR A 78 -11.91 -9.28 0.71
N SER A 79 -13.02 -8.57 0.52
CA SER A 79 -14.34 -9.18 0.33
C SER A 79 -14.60 -9.55 -1.14
N PRO A 80 -15.58 -10.43 -1.43
CA PRO A 80 -16.00 -10.71 -2.82
C PRO A 80 -16.55 -9.48 -3.56
N VAL A 81 -17.14 -8.51 -2.83
CA VAL A 81 -17.82 -7.35 -3.40
C VAL A 81 -16.89 -6.16 -3.63
N ASN A 82 -15.75 -6.13 -2.95
CA ASN A 82 -14.77 -5.07 -3.07
C ASN A 82 -13.36 -5.65 -2.89
N SER A 83 -12.61 -5.59 -3.99
CA SER A 83 -11.25 -6.14 -4.10
C SER A 83 -10.16 -5.11 -3.79
N SER A 84 -10.53 -3.92 -3.32
CA SER A 84 -9.59 -2.90 -2.87
C SER A 84 -8.71 -3.43 -1.73
N PRO A 85 -7.37 -3.39 -1.86
CA PRO A 85 -6.46 -3.75 -0.78
C PRO A 85 -6.67 -2.94 0.50
N TYR A 86 -7.15 -1.69 0.37
CA TYR A 86 -7.42 -0.80 1.51
C TYR A 86 -8.67 -1.18 2.31
N ASP A 87 -9.50 -2.07 1.77
CA ASP A 87 -10.62 -2.73 2.47
C ASP A 87 -10.24 -4.11 3.02
N GLY A 88 -8.95 -4.46 2.95
CA GLY A 88 -8.43 -5.73 3.44
C GLY A 88 -8.19 -5.75 4.94
N THR A 89 -8.27 -6.94 5.55
CA THR A 89 -7.96 -7.17 6.97
C THR A 89 -6.59 -6.61 7.38
N ILE A 90 -6.46 -6.07 8.60
CA ILE A 90 -5.20 -5.45 9.04
C ILE A 90 -4.13 -6.44 9.50
N PHE A 91 -4.52 -7.68 9.85
CA PHE A 91 -3.60 -8.73 10.34
C PHE A 91 -3.51 -9.93 9.39
N SER A 92 -4.67 -10.51 9.05
CA SER A 92 -4.74 -11.66 8.15
C SER A 92 -4.37 -11.29 6.73
N ARG A 93 -3.72 -12.21 6.02
CA ARG A 93 -3.38 -12.05 4.60
C ARG A 93 -4.49 -12.56 3.71
N SER A 94 -4.56 -12.04 2.49
CA SER A 94 -5.44 -12.56 1.45
C SER A 94 -5.07 -14.00 1.09
N ILE A 95 -6.05 -14.89 1.11
CA ILE A 95 -5.90 -16.28 0.64
C ILE A 95 -5.44 -16.36 -0.81
N LEU A 96 -5.77 -15.31 -1.58
CA LEU A 96 -5.45 -15.20 -2.99
C LEU A 96 -3.96 -14.90 -3.25
N SER A 97 -3.19 -14.52 -2.24
CA SER A 97 -1.74 -14.38 -2.36
C SER A 97 -1.01 -15.72 -2.24
N LEU A 98 -1.69 -16.82 -1.92
CA LEU A 98 -1.06 -18.13 -1.78
C LEU A 98 -0.52 -18.63 -3.15
N ASP A 99 0.75 -19.01 -3.18
CA ASP A 99 1.31 -19.71 -4.34
C ASP A 99 0.87 -21.18 -4.31
N LEU A 100 -0.08 -21.52 -5.18
CA LEU A 100 -0.63 -22.87 -5.29
C LEU A 100 0.40 -23.88 -5.83
N LYS A 101 1.37 -23.44 -6.63
CA LYS A 101 2.40 -24.33 -7.18
C LYS A 101 3.26 -24.92 -6.06
N THR A 102 3.72 -24.09 -5.14
CA THR A 102 4.43 -24.54 -3.93
C THR A 102 3.62 -25.58 -3.13
N LEU A 103 2.29 -25.45 -3.05
CA LEU A 103 1.46 -26.43 -2.34
C LEU A 103 1.38 -27.77 -3.06
N VAL A 104 1.42 -27.77 -4.39
CA VAL A 104 1.52 -29.00 -5.19
C VAL A 104 2.84 -29.72 -4.90
N GLU A 105 3.94 -28.98 -4.85
CA GLU A 105 5.27 -29.52 -4.54
C GLU A 105 5.37 -30.09 -3.12
N GLN A 106 4.61 -29.52 -2.18
CA GLN A 106 4.49 -29.99 -0.80
C GLN A 106 3.50 -31.15 -0.64
N GLY A 107 2.80 -31.58 -1.70
CA GLY A 107 1.77 -32.62 -1.62
C GLY A 107 0.49 -32.20 -0.91
N LEU A 108 0.31 -30.90 -0.61
CA LEU A 108 -0.90 -30.36 0.01
C LEU A 108 -2.01 -30.12 -1.03
N LEU A 109 -1.66 -29.88 -2.29
CA LEU A 109 -2.60 -29.72 -3.41
C LEU A 109 -2.27 -30.72 -4.52
N SER A 110 -3.27 -31.31 -5.17
CA SER A 110 -3.00 -32.19 -6.31
C SER A 110 -2.59 -31.42 -7.57
N GLN A 111 -1.74 -32.06 -8.37
CA GLN A 111 -1.39 -31.59 -9.71
C GLN A 111 -2.65 -31.40 -10.59
N GLN A 112 -3.63 -32.31 -10.47
CA GLN A 112 -4.88 -32.25 -11.22
C GLN A 112 -5.69 -30.98 -10.92
N THR A 113 -5.85 -30.63 -9.63
CA THR A 113 -6.58 -29.41 -9.25
C THR A 113 -5.86 -28.16 -9.72
N TRP A 114 -4.53 -28.12 -9.58
CA TRP A 114 -3.75 -26.99 -10.09
C TRP A 114 -3.85 -26.83 -11.61
N GLU A 115 -3.72 -27.90 -12.39
CA GLU A 115 -3.90 -27.88 -13.85
C GLU A 115 -5.31 -27.43 -14.26
N ALA A 116 -6.34 -27.86 -13.53
CA ALA A 116 -7.71 -27.43 -13.77
C ALA A 116 -7.90 -25.92 -13.53
N ILE A 117 -7.23 -25.35 -12.52
CA ILE A 117 -7.24 -23.91 -12.25
C ILE A 117 -6.57 -23.15 -13.40
N LEU A 118 -5.40 -23.62 -13.86
CA LEU A 118 -4.69 -23.00 -14.98
C LEU A 118 -5.54 -23.03 -16.27
N ALA A 119 -6.13 -24.18 -16.58
CA ALA A 119 -6.97 -24.35 -17.76
C ALA A 119 -8.28 -23.53 -17.69
N GLY A 120 -8.78 -23.28 -16.47
CA GLY A 120 -10.00 -22.53 -16.21
C GLY A 120 -9.82 -21.01 -16.15
N ASN A 121 -8.58 -20.50 -16.18
CA ASN A 121 -8.29 -19.08 -16.04
C ASN A 121 -8.92 -18.25 -17.19
N PRO A 122 -9.88 -17.34 -16.91
CA PRO A 122 -10.58 -16.56 -17.94
C PRO A 122 -9.76 -15.37 -18.47
N ARG A 123 -8.56 -15.13 -17.91
CA ARG A 123 -7.60 -14.10 -18.32
C ARG A 123 -6.21 -14.73 -18.51
N PRO A 124 -6.05 -15.62 -19.51
CA PRO A 124 -4.77 -16.29 -19.77
C PRO A 124 -3.69 -15.35 -20.32
N ASP A 125 -4.05 -14.10 -20.67
CA ASP A 125 -3.08 -13.08 -21.06
C ASP A 125 -2.24 -12.55 -19.87
N GLY A 126 -2.65 -12.87 -18.64
CA GLY A 126 -1.96 -12.48 -17.40
C GLY A 126 -1.97 -10.99 -17.12
N LYS A 127 -2.80 -10.18 -17.81
CA LYS A 127 -2.77 -8.71 -17.71
C LYS A 127 -3.69 -8.16 -16.63
N ARG A 128 -4.79 -8.87 -16.35
CA ARG A 128 -5.78 -8.45 -15.35
C ARG A 128 -6.24 -9.61 -14.49
N VAL A 129 -6.57 -9.31 -13.23
CA VAL A 129 -7.10 -10.28 -12.26
C VAL A 129 -8.62 -10.46 -12.45
N PRO A 130 -9.14 -11.69 -12.62
CA PRO A 130 -10.56 -11.99 -12.58
C PRO A 130 -10.98 -12.36 -11.16
N TYR A 131 -11.11 -11.38 -10.26
CA TYR A 131 -11.26 -11.62 -8.80
C TYR A 131 -12.35 -12.60 -8.40
N ALA A 132 -13.54 -12.52 -9.00
CA ALA A 132 -14.64 -13.43 -8.69
C ALA A 132 -14.28 -14.90 -8.98
N HIS A 133 -13.68 -15.15 -10.15
CA HIS A 133 -13.20 -16.48 -10.53
C HIS A 133 -12.04 -16.92 -9.63
N ALA A 134 -11.05 -16.05 -9.40
CA ALA A 134 -9.90 -16.35 -8.56
C ALA A 134 -10.35 -16.77 -7.14
N LEU A 135 -11.30 -16.06 -6.55
CA LEU A 135 -11.84 -16.38 -5.23
C LEU A 135 -12.55 -17.73 -5.21
N GLU A 136 -13.36 -18.04 -6.21
CA GLU A 136 -14.03 -19.35 -6.30
C GLU A 136 -13.01 -20.48 -6.37
N VAL A 137 -12.05 -20.40 -7.30
CA VAL A 137 -11.11 -21.50 -7.54
C VAL A 137 -10.12 -21.68 -6.40
N TYR A 138 -9.69 -20.59 -5.76
CA TYR A 138 -8.86 -20.68 -4.56
C TYR A 138 -9.62 -21.36 -3.44
N ASN A 139 -10.85 -20.96 -3.12
CA ASN A 139 -11.62 -21.61 -2.06
C ASN A 139 -11.73 -23.14 -2.26
N ARG A 140 -11.97 -23.61 -3.49
CA ARG A 140 -11.96 -25.04 -3.81
C ARG A 140 -10.60 -25.70 -3.57
N ALA A 141 -9.51 -25.03 -3.95
CA ALA A 141 -8.15 -25.52 -3.68
C ALA A 141 -7.86 -25.61 -2.18
N LEU A 142 -8.30 -24.64 -1.38
CA LEU A 142 -8.06 -24.62 0.06
C LEU A 142 -8.86 -25.70 0.80
N ASP A 143 -10.05 -26.07 0.30
CA ASP A 143 -10.79 -27.24 0.79
C ASP A 143 -10.01 -28.55 0.57
N GLU A 144 -9.31 -28.66 -0.56
CA GLU A 144 -8.43 -29.80 -0.82
C GLU A 144 -7.19 -29.78 0.06
N VAL A 145 -6.55 -28.62 0.23
CA VAL A 145 -5.40 -28.45 1.12
C VAL A 145 -5.74 -28.91 2.54
N GLN A 146 -6.88 -28.49 3.10
CA GLN A 146 -7.31 -28.94 4.42
C GLN A 146 -7.53 -30.45 4.46
N ARG A 147 -8.19 -31.03 3.45
CA ARG A 147 -8.47 -32.47 3.41
C ARG A 147 -7.18 -33.30 3.36
N ASN A 148 -6.22 -32.88 2.54
CA ASN A 148 -4.93 -33.54 2.40
C ASN A 148 -4.11 -33.40 3.69
N PHE A 149 -4.10 -32.21 4.29
CA PHE A 149 -3.46 -31.98 5.60
C PHE A 149 -4.01 -32.91 6.69
N ARG A 150 -5.34 -33.05 6.80
CA ARG A 150 -5.96 -33.94 7.79
C ARG A 150 -5.65 -35.42 7.53
N THR A 151 -5.65 -35.83 6.26
CA THR A 151 -5.25 -37.19 5.88
C THR A 151 -3.82 -37.47 6.30
N ALA A 152 -2.91 -36.52 6.07
CA ALA A 152 -1.51 -36.59 6.50
C ALA A 152 -1.36 -36.66 8.03
N LEU A 153 -2.21 -35.94 8.78
CA LEU A 153 -2.26 -36.04 10.24
C LEU A 153 -2.74 -37.42 10.73
N GLU A 154 -3.76 -38.00 10.09
CA GLU A 154 -4.30 -39.32 10.45
C GLU A 154 -3.24 -40.42 10.30
N ILE A 155 -2.41 -40.33 9.25
CA ILE A 155 -1.30 -41.27 9.02
C ILE A 155 0.00 -40.85 9.75
N LYS A 156 -0.04 -39.79 10.57
CA LYS A 156 1.08 -39.28 11.37
C LYS A 156 2.31 -38.90 10.56
N GLU A 157 2.10 -38.29 9.40
CA GLU A 157 3.20 -37.74 8.61
C GLU A 157 3.94 -36.66 9.41
N SER A 158 5.27 -36.74 9.47
CA SER A 158 6.07 -35.86 10.33
C SER A 158 5.94 -34.38 9.96
N SER A 159 5.83 -34.08 8.66
CA SER A 159 5.62 -32.74 8.12
C SER A 159 4.28 -32.13 8.60
N ALA A 160 3.21 -32.93 8.57
CA ALA A 160 1.87 -32.52 8.99
C ALA A 160 1.80 -32.32 10.51
N LEU A 161 2.42 -33.19 11.31
CA LEU A 161 2.49 -33.02 12.76
C LEU A 161 3.25 -31.76 13.17
N ALA A 162 4.36 -31.44 12.49
CA ALA A 162 5.09 -30.20 12.73
C ALA A 162 4.25 -28.97 12.35
N LEU A 163 3.55 -29.03 11.20
CA LEU A 163 2.65 -27.97 10.77
C LEU A 163 1.47 -27.78 11.75
N ASP A 164 0.86 -28.85 12.27
CA ASP A 164 -0.20 -28.76 13.29
C ASP A 164 0.28 -28.10 14.59
N GLN A 165 1.52 -28.40 15.01
CA GLN A 165 2.10 -27.74 16.19
C GLN A 165 2.27 -26.23 15.96
N GLU A 166 2.81 -25.82 14.80
CA GLU A 166 2.93 -24.40 14.46
C GLU A 166 1.56 -23.70 14.34
N ILE A 167 0.54 -24.39 13.83
CA ILE A 167 -0.84 -23.86 13.79
C ILE A 167 -1.33 -23.62 15.22
N ARG A 168 -1.12 -24.57 16.14
CA ARG A 168 -1.53 -24.41 17.54
C ARG A 168 -0.77 -23.27 18.22
N ASP A 169 0.53 -23.18 18.01
CA ASP A 169 1.36 -22.12 18.60
C ASP A 169 0.88 -20.75 18.14
N LEU A 170 0.68 -20.57 16.83
CA LEU A 170 0.12 -19.33 16.26
C LEU A 170 -1.31 -19.09 16.77
N TRP A 171 -2.15 -20.13 16.79
CA TRP A 171 -3.52 -20.05 17.30
C TRP A 171 -3.57 -19.61 18.75
N HIS A 172 -2.60 -19.97 19.59
CA HIS A 172 -2.52 -19.54 20.99
C HIS A 172 -1.97 -18.12 21.14
N SER A 173 -0.93 -17.75 20.38
CA SER A 173 -0.27 -16.45 20.51
C SER A 173 -1.01 -15.30 19.81
N ALA A 174 -1.75 -15.57 18.73
CA ALA A 174 -2.38 -14.55 17.90
C ALA A 174 -3.89 -14.45 18.16
N ARG A 175 -4.32 -13.40 18.88
CA ARG A 175 -5.75 -13.16 19.10
C ARG A 175 -6.48 -12.86 17.80
N TRP A 176 -5.90 -12.01 16.95
CA TRP A 176 -6.47 -11.62 15.66
C TRP A 176 -6.85 -12.83 14.80
N LEU A 177 -6.06 -13.91 14.82
CA LEU A 177 -6.32 -15.10 14.00
C LEU A 177 -7.64 -15.78 14.39
N ARG A 178 -7.92 -15.84 15.69
CA ARG A 178 -9.14 -16.46 16.23
C ARG A 178 -10.37 -15.62 15.93
N ASP A 179 -10.23 -14.31 16.05
CA ASP A 179 -11.32 -13.36 15.81
C ASP A 179 -11.66 -13.28 14.31
N ASP A 180 -10.65 -13.24 13.43
CA ASP A 180 -10.86 -13.29 11.97
C ASP A 180 -11.43 -14.64 11.50
N ALA A 181 -10.96 -15.76 12.07
CA ALA A 181 -11.52 -17.09 11.76
C ALA A 181 -12.97 -17.22 12.22
N LEU A 182 -13.34 -16.59 13.35
CA LEU A 182 -14.71 -16.53 13.83
C LEU A 182 -15.58 -15.65 12.91
N TYR A 183 -15.04 -14.52 12.42
CA TYR A 183 -15.73 -13.68 11.46
C TYR A 183 -16.05 -14.45 10.17
N GLU A 184 -15.08 -15.17 9.61
CA GLU A 184 -15.28 -16.03 8.43
C GLU A 184 -16.40 -17.06 8.67
N ALA A 185 -16.41 -17.71 9.84
CA ALA A 185 -17.46 -18.65 10.22
C ALA A 185 -18.85 -18.00 10.30
N LEU A 186 -18.94 -16.79 10.85
CA LEU A 186 -20.20 -16.04 10.92
C LEU A 186 -20.64 -15.53 9.55
N THR A 187 -19.72 -15.13 8.68
CA THR A 187 -20.02 -14.79 7.29
C THR A 187 -20.64 -15.99 6.58
N LEU A 188 -20.15 -17.22 6.81
CA LEU A 188 -20.79 -18.43 6.30
C LEU A 188 -22.17 -18.69 6.92
N GLU A 189 -22.33 -18.54 8.24
CA GLU A 189 -23.63 -18.67 8.95
C GLU A 189 -24.70 -17.74 8.35
N HIS A 190 -24.30 -16.53 7.99
CA HIS A 190 -25.18 -15.48 7.48
C HIS A 190 -25.17 -15.37 5.94
N GLY A 191 -24.76 -16.43 5.23
CA GLY A 191 -24.91 -16.53 3.78
C GLY A 191 -24.07 -15.53 2.98
N GLY A 192 -22.90 -15.15 3.47
CA GLY A 192 -21.97 -14.22 2.82
C GLY A 192 -22.24 -12.74 3.11
N LEU A 193 -23.23 -12.43 3.95
CA LEU A 193 -23.56 -11.05 4.31
C LEU A 193 -22.51 -10.41 5.22
N SER A 194 -22.31 -9.10 5.05
CA SER A 194 -21.48 -8.31 5.96
C SER A 194 -22.14 -8.20 7.34
N TRP A 195 -21.34 -8.03 8.39
CA TRP A 195 -21.83 -8.02 9.77
C TRP A 195 -22.88 -6.96 10.10
N ARG A 196 -22.89 -5.85 9.34
CA ARG A 196 -23.90 -4.79 9.46
C ARG A 196 -25.29 -5.25 9.03
N GLN A 197 -25.35 -6.31 8.21
CA GLN A 197 -26.58 -6.90 7.69
C GLN A 197 -27.01 -8.14 8.50
N TRP A 198 -26.24 -8.58 9.49
CA TRP A 198 -26.64 -9.68 10.36
C TRP A 198 -27.85 -9.29 11.22
N PRO A 199 -28.67 -10.27 11.67
CA PRO A 199 -29.87 -10.00 12.44
C PRO A 199 -29.62 -9.11 13.66
N GLN A 200 -30.53 -8.17 13.91
CA GLN A 200 -30.47 -7.27 15.07
C GLN A 200 -31.36 -7.74 16.23
N THR A 201 -32.14 -8.80 16.02
CA THR A 201 -33.10 -9.33 16.98
C THR A 201 -33.02 -10.86 17.03
N GLY A 202 -33.52 -11.46 18.11
CA GLY A 202 -33.51 -12.90 18.30
C GLY A 202 -32.15 -13.46 18.73
N GLU A 203 -31.97 -14.77 18.60
CA GLU A 203 -30.76 -15.47 19.06
C GLU A 203 -29.48 -14.98 18.35
N TYR A 204 -29.58 -14.71 17.04
CA TYR A 204 -28.45 -14.27 16.20
C TYR A 204 -28.02 -12.82 16.42
N GLN A 205 -28.75 -12.03 17.23
CA GLN A 205 -28.33 -10.65 17.54
C GLN A 205 -26.99 -10.60 18.27
N LEU A 206 -26.66 -11.66 19.02
CA LEU A 206 -25.41 -11.76 19.77
C LEU A 206 -24.18 -11.81 18.84
N ASP A 207 -24.34 -12.29 17.59
CA ASP A 207 -23.23 -12.42 16.63
C ASP A 207 -22.57 -11.07 16.35
N ARG A 208 -23.33 -9.98 16.38
CA ARG A 208 -22.81 -8.61 16.22
C ARG A 208 -22.05 -8.11 17.44
N LEU A 209 -22.23 -8.73 18.60
CA LEU A 209 -21.73 -8.27 19.90
C LEU A 209 -20.56 -9.09 20.43
N LEU A 210 -20.18 -10.20 19.77
CA LEU A 210 -19.24 -11.17 20.34
C LEU A 210 -17.86 -10.61 20.65
N CYS A 211 -17.39 -9.62 19.88
CA CYS A 211 -16.07 -9.01 20.08
C CYS A 211 -16.06 -7.85 21.09
N ALA A 212 -17.23 -7.29 21.41
CA ALA A 212 -17.41 -6.23 22.39
C ALA A 212 -18.75 -6.41 23.14
N PRO A 213 -18.86 -7.47 23.97
CA PRO A 213 -20.11 -7.79 24.64
C PRO A 213 -20.50 -6.66 25.61
N PRO A 214 -21.74 -6.14 25.53
CA PRO A 214 -22.25 -5.20 26.52
C PRO A 214 -22.30 -5.82 27.93
N ALA A 215 -22.26 -4.96 28.94
CA ALA A 215 -22.38 -5.37 30.33
C ALA A 215 -23.67 -6.19 30.56
N GLY A 216 -23.53 -7.37 31.16
CA GLY A 216 -24.62 -8.31 31.43
C GLY A 216 -24.90 -9.33 30.31
N LEU A 217 -24.28 -9.20 29.14
CA LEU A 217 -24.41 -10.15 28.02
C LEU A 217 -23.14 -11.00 27.79
N GLU A 218 -22.12 -10.87 28.65
CA GLU A 218 -20.82 -11.52 28.48
C GLU A 218 -20.95 -13.04 28.46
N ALA A 219 -21.70 -13.62 29.40
CA ALA A 219 -21.92 -15.07 29.46
C ALA A 219 -22.71 -15.60 28.25
N ALA A 220 -23.69 -14.82 27.77
CA ALA A 220 -24.49 -15.19 26.59
C ALA A 220 -23.64 -15.13 25.31
N CYS A 221 -22.83 -14.07 25.16
CA CYS A 221 -21.90 -13.94 24.04
C CYS A 221 -20.82 -15.04 24.07
N ALA A 222 -20.27 -15.36 25.25
CA ALA A 222 -19.30 -16.45 25.40
C ALA A 222 -19.91 -17.81 25.00
N SER A 223 -21.15 -18.08 25.44
CA SER A 223 -21.87 -19.31 25.06
C SER A 223 -22.14 -19.37 23.55
N ARG A 224 -22.57 -18.25 22.95
CA ARG A 224 -22.80 -18.15 21.51
C ARG A 224 -21.50 -18.35 20.73
N ARG A 225 -20.41 -17.71 21.14
CA ARG A 225 -19.08 -17.87 20.55
C ARG A 225 -18.67 -19.35 20.54
N GLN A 226 -18.76 -20.03 21.68
CA GLN A 226 -18.43 -21.45 21.78
C GLN A 226 -19.29 -22.31 20.84
N ALA A 227 -20.57 -22.00 20.70
CA ALA A 227 -21.48 -22.72 19.80
C ALA A 227 -21.07 -22.54 18.32
N VAL A 228 -20.71 -21.33 17.91
CA VAL A 228 -20.23 -21.04 16.55
C VAL A 228 -18.88 -21.71 16.29
N GLU A 229 -17.93 -21.57 17.22
CA GLU A 229 -16.61 -22.21 17.13
C GLU A 229 -16.72 -23.74 17.02
N THR A 230 -17.65 -24.35 17.76
CA THR A 230 -17.91 -25.80 17.68
C THR A 230 -18.53 -26.19 16.33
N LYS A 231 -19.54 -25.43 15.87
CA LYS A 231 -20.24 -25.69 14.60
C LYS A 231 -19.30 -25.54 13.40
N TYR A 232 -18.40 -24.57 13.44
CA TYR A 232 -17.51 -24.19 12.34
C TYR A 232 -16.03 -24.51 12.59
N ALA A 233 -15.75 -25.47 13.47
CA ALA A 233 -14.37 -25.86 13.81
C ALA A 233 -13.51 -26.17 12.58
N ARG A 234 -14.08 -26.80 11.54
CA ARG A 234 -13.37 -27.07 10.28
C ARG A 234 -13.05 -25.78 9.51
N THR A 235 -13.97 -24.82 9.43
CA THR A 235 -13.70 -23.53 8.77
C THR A 235 -12.56 -22.80 9.48
N MET A 236 -12.58 -22.79 10.82
CA MET A 236 -11.55 -22.13 11.62
C MET A 236 -10.18 -22.81 11.51
N GLU A 237 -10.15 -24.15 11.50
CA GLU A 237 -8.93 -24.94 11.24
C GLU A 237 -8.36 -24.62 9.86
N ARG A 238 -9.21 -24.56 8.81
CA ARG A 238 -8.80 -24.17 7.46
C ARG A 238 -8.20 -22.76 7.47
N TYR A 239 -8.87 -21.80 8.11
CA TYR A 239 -8.39 -20.42 8.19
C TYR A 239 -6.99 -20.34 8.81
N ALA A 240 -6.78 -21.00 9.96
CA ALA A 240 -5.50 -21.03 10.66
C ALA A 240 -4.39 -21.69 9.83
N LEU A 241 -4.69 -22.84 9.21
CA LEU A 241 -3.78 -23.53 8.29
C LEU A 241 -3.33 -22.61 7.15
N ILE A 242 -4.26 -21.94 6.48
CA ILE A 242 -3.94 -21.09 5.33
C ILE A 242 -3.15 -19.84 5.75
N GLN A 243 -3.49 -19.19 6.86
CA GLN A 243 -2.72 -18.05 7.36
C GLN A 243 -1.28 -18.44 7.72
N LEU A 244 -1.05 -19.63 8.28
CA LEU A 244 0.30 -20.12 8.55
C LEU A 244 1.07 -20.44 7.27
N LEU A 245 0.44 -21.07 6.28
CA LEU A 245 1.08 -21.34 4.98
C LEU A 245 1.46 -20.03 4.27
N LEU A 246 0.60 -19.02 4.31
CA LEU A 246 0.90 -17.67 3.80
C LEU A 246 2.09 -17.04 4.54
N LEU A 247 2.15 -17.15 5.87
CA LEU A 247 3.29 -16.65 6.64
C LEU A 247 4.60 -17.35 6.23
N ARG A 248 4.60 -18.68 6.09
CA ARG A 248 5.78 -19.44 5.64
C ARG A 248 6.23 -19.00 4.24
N GLN A 249 5.31 -18.83 3.29
CA GLN A 249 5.64 -18.34 1.95
C GLN A 249 6.17 -16.91 1.99
N HIS A 250 5.59 -16.03 2.81
CA HIS A 250 6.07 -14.66 2.99
C HIS A 250 7.49 -14.59 3.54
N LEU A 251 7.81 -15.39 4.55
CA LEU A 251 9.17 -15.43 5.13
C LEU A 251 10.19 -15.97 4.12
N SER A 252 9.82 -16.95 3.31
CA SER A 252 10.65 -17.47 2.21
C SER A 252 10.89 -16.40 1.12
N PHE A 253 9.84 -15.68 0.73
CA PHE A 253 9.93 -14.56 -0.20
C PHE A 253 10.87 -13.47 0.33
N ARG A 254 10.69 -13.05 1.59
CA ARG A 254 11.57 -12.06 2.23
C ARG A 254 13.03 -12.50 2.22
N ALA A 255 13.33 -13.74 2.60
CA ALA A 255 14.70 -14.26 2.58
C ALA A 255 15.29 -14.24 1.16
N SER A 256 14.48 -14.54 0.15
CA SER A 256 14.88 -14.47 -1.25
C SER A 256 15.16 -13.03 -1.70
N MET A 257 14.34 -12.05 -1.29
CA MET A 257 14.59 -10.63 -1.59
C MET A 257 15.86 -10.12 -0.92
N GLN A 258 16.10 -10.48 0.35
CA GLN A 258 17.32 -10.14 1.06
C GLN A 258 18.57 -10.72 0.39
N ALA A 259 18.49 -11.96 -0.11
CA ALA A 259 19.58 -12.58 -0.88
C ALA A 259 19.87 -11.85 -2.21
N LEU A 260 18.87 -11.18 -2.79
CA LEU A 260 19.03 -10.31 -3.97
C LEU A 260 19.55 -8.90 -3.61
N GLY A 261 19.62 -8.55 -2.32
CA GLY A 261 19.91 -7.19 -1.87
C GLY A 261 18.72 -6.24 -2.05
N LEU A 262 17.49 -6.77 -2.04
CA LEU A 262 16.26 -6.01 -2.10
C LEU A 262 15.57 -5.99 -0.73
N LYS A 263 15.20 -4.80 -0.26
CA LYS A 263 14.27 -4.65 0.86
C LYS A 263 12.84 -4.88 0.42
N ILE A 264 12.00 -5.37 1.31
CA ILE A 264 10.54 -5.39 1.12
C ILE A 264 9.84 -4.40 2.05
N TYR A 265 9.01 -3.56 1.46
CA TYR A 265 8.22 -2.57 2.19
C TYR A 265 6.75 -3.00 2.19
N GLY A 266 6.17 -3.07 3.39
CA GLY A 266 4.74 -3.27 3.57
C GLY A 266 3.96 -1.95 3.48
N ASP A 267 2.63 -2.05 3.45
CA ASP A 267 1.75 -0.88 3.42
C ASP A 267 0.74 -0.98 4.57
N VAL A 268 0.82 -0.02 5.49
CA VAL A 268 -0.04 0.09 6.66
C VAL A 268 -1.25 0.93 6.25
N GLN A 269 -2.30 0.27 5.78
CA GLN A 269 -3.53 0.95 5.37
C GLN A 269 -4.16 1.72 6.53
N VAL A 270 -4.74 2.90 6.24
CA VAL A 270 -5.48 3.69 7.24
C VAL A 270 -6.86 3.09 7.51
N GLY A 271 -7.43 2.40 6.51
CA GLY A 271 -8.76 1.81 6.58
C GLY A 271 -8.83 0.53 7.40
N PHE A 272 -10.05 0.17 7.78
CA PHE A 272 -10.41 -1.08 8.44
C PHE A 272 -11.39 -1.85 7.56
N SER A 273 -11.17 -3.16 7.39
CA SER A 273 -12.13 -4.03 6.71
C SER A 273 -13.42 -4.20 7.51
N GLN A 274 -14.44 -4.83 6.92
CA GLN A 274 -15.65 -5.20 7.66
C GLN A 274 -15.37 -6.23 8.78
N SER A 275 -14.35 -7.08 8.63
CA SER A 275 -13.91 -7.98 9.71
C SER A 275 -13.31 -7.18 10.85
N ASP A 276 -12.35 -6.30 10.54
CA ASP A 276 -11.68 -5.46 11.55
C ASP A 276 -12.70 -4.57 12.27
N ALA A 277 -13.61 -3.95 11.52
CA ALA A 277 -14.68 -3.11 12.07
C ALA A 277 -15.57 -3.88 13.07
N TRP A 278 -15.83 -5.17 12.83
CA TRP A 278 -16.59 -6.02 13.73
C TRP A 278 -15.76 -6.47 14.94
N CYS A 279 -14.51 -6.88 14.72
CA CYS A 279 -13.58 -7.33 15.76
C CYS A 279 -13.20 -6.21 16.73
N LEU A 280 -13.04 -4.99 16.22
CA LEU A 280 -12.49 -3.85 16.96
C LEU A 280 -13.57 -2.88 17.44
N GLN A 281 -14.86 -3.23 17.40
CA GLN A 281 -15.97 -2.33 17.76
C GLN A 281 -15.75 -1.56 19.07
N GLY A 282 -15.17 -2.20 20.09
CA GLY A 282 -14.89 -1.57 21.39
C GLY A 282 -13.78 -0.50 21.38
N LEU A 283 -13.06 -0.35 20.27
CA LEU A 283 -11.94 0.57 20.06
C LEU A 283 -12.24 1.63 19.00
N LEU A 284 -13.42 1.60 18.39
CA LEU A 284 -13.79 2.46 17.26
C LEU A 284 -14.79 3.54 17.70
N LEU A 285 -14.61 4.74 17.16
CA LEU A 285 -15.50 5.87 17.37
C LEU A 285 -16.81 5.66 16.60
N ASN A 286 -17.92 5.76 17.32
CA ASN A 286 -19.26 5.70 16.73
C ASN A 286 -19.63 7.00 16.01
N ASP A 287 -20.64 6.92 15.14
CA ASP A 287 -21.30 8.05 14.46
C ASP A 287 -20.45 8.88 13.50
N TYR A 288 -19.18 8.49 13.31
CA TYR A 288 -18.24 9.16 12.42
C TYR A 288 -17.52 8.16 11.52
N PHE A 289 -17.30 8.57 10.27
CA PHE A 289 -16.40 7.90 9.35
C PHE A 289 -15.22 8.79 8.97
N LEU A 290 -14.11 8.15 8.64
CA LEU A 290 -12.93 8.77 8.06
C LEU A 290 -13.16 9.07 6.57
N GLY A 291 -12.70 10.23 6.13
CA GLY A 291 -12.62 10.56 4.72
C GLY A 291 -11.50 11.55 4.43
N ALA A 292 -11.42 12.02 3.19
CA ALA A 292 -10.57 13.13 2.80
C ALA A 292 -11.42 14.39 2.54
N PRO A 293 -11.00 15.57 3.04
CA PRO A 293 -11.70 16.81 2.74
C PRO A 293 -11.55 17.22 1.28
N PRO A 294 -12.35 18.20 0.82
CA PRO A 294 -12.06 18.94 -0.40
C PRO A 294 -10.59 19.42 -0.45
N SER A 295 -9.99 19.30 -1.63
CA SER A 295 -8.59 19.65 -1.88
C SER A 295 -8.40 20.20 -3.28
N ARG A 296 -7.23 20.79 -3.57
CA ARG A 296 -6.93 21.29 -4.92
C ARG A 296 -6.89 20.19 -6.00
N THR A 297 -6.71 18.92 -5.60
CA THR A 297 -6.60 17.78 -6.53
C THR A 297 -7.88 16.94 -6.59
N ASN A 298 -8.78 17.12 -5.63
CA ASN A 298 -10.12 16.56 -5.63
C ASN A 298 -11.03 17.52 -4.84
N ILE A 299 -11.85 18.28 -5.57
CA ILE A 299 -12.71 19.32 -5.00
C ILE A 299 -13.92 18.76 -4.23
N GLU A 300 -14.31 17.51 -4.49
CA GLU A 300 -15.50 16.89 -3.89
C GLU A 300 -15.20 16.27 -2.52
N GLY A 301 -13.93 16.04 -2.20
CA GLY A 301 -13.53 15.20 -1.07
C GLY A 301 -13.69 13.72 -1.40
N GLN A 302 -13.48 12.85 -0.40
CA GLN A 302 -13.64 11.40 -0.56
C GLN A 302 -14.24 10.77 0.69
N PRO A 303 -15.47 10.25 0.63
CA PRO A 303 -16.08 9.53 1.74
C PRO A 303 -15.67 8.05 1.72
N TRP A 304 -14.62 7.70 2.46
CA TRP A 304 -14.10 6.32 2.46
C TRP A 304 -14.90 5.35 3.33
N SER A 305 -15.73 5.87 4.25
CA SER A 305 -16.60 5.07 5.13
C SER A 305 -15.85 4.14 6.13
N TYR A 306 -14.57 4.39 6.36
CA TYR A 306 -13.79 3.70 7.39
C TYR A 306 -14.12 4.21 8.78
N GLN A 307 -14.05 3.33 9.77
CA GLN A 307 -14.17 3.72 11.18
C GLN A 307 -12.87 4.38 11.64
N VAL A 308 -12.96 5.20 12.69
CA VAL A 308 -11.81 5.88 13.30
C VAL A 308 -11.59 5.30 14.68
N LEU A 309 -10.34 5.24 15.14
CA LEU A 309 -10.01 4.83 16.50
C LEU A 309 -10.60 5.82 17.51
N ASP A 310 -11.18 5.33 18.60
CA ASP A 310 -11.75 6.18 19.66
C ASP A 310 -10.63 6.81 20.50
N PRO A 311 -10.47 8.15 20.50
CA PRO A 311 -9.46 8.82 21.31
C PRO A 311 -9.58 8.56 22.81
N ALA A 312 -10.78 8.25 23.30
CA ALA A 312 -11.00 7.93 24.71
C ALA A 312 -10.36 6.58 25.12
N LYS A 313 -9.83 5.82 24.16
CA LYS A 313 -9.17 4.52 24.35
C LYS A 313 -7.66 4.57 24.09
N TYR A 314 -7.10 5.76 23.85
CA TYR A 314 -5.66 5.93 23.57
C TYR A 314 -4.83 5.78 24.84
N LEU A 315 -5.32 6.32 25.95
CA LEU A 315 -4.69 6.22 27.27
C LEU A 315 -5.70 5.67 28.28
N ASP A 316 -5.21 5.04 29.34
CA ASP A 316 -6.03 4.61 30.48
C ASP A 316 -6.29 5.76 31.48
N ALA A 317 -6.87 5.44 32.65
CA ALA A 317 -7.21 6.44 33.66
C ALA A 317 -5.97 7.03 34.36
N GLU A 318 -4.85 6.31 34.32
CA GLU A 318 -3.56 6.67 34.90
C GLU A 318 -2.69 7.44 33.88
N GLY A 319 -3.08 7.48 32.61
CA GLY A 319 -2.36 8.14 31.53
C GLY A 319 -1.33 7.25 30.82
N GLU A 320 -1.37 5.94 31.07
CA GLU A 320 -0.52 4.93 30.42
C GLU A 320 -1.15 4.45 29.10
N PRO A 321 -0.40 3.73 28.24
CA PRO A 321 -0.93 3.24 26.97
C PRO A 321 -2.22 2.42 27.13
N GLY A 322 -3.28 2.90 26.48
CA GLY A 322 -4.58 2.23 26.42
C GLY A 322 -4.68 1.23 25.27
N PRO A 323 -5.84 0.55 25.13
CA PRO A 323 -5.99 -0.57 24.20
C PRO A 323 -5.86 -0.19 22.71
N VAL A 324 -6.03 1.08 22.34
CA VAL A 324 -5.73 1.53 20.97
C VAL A 324 -4.22 1.57 20.70
N LEU A 325 -3.41 1.98 21.69
CA LEU A 325 -1.97 1.96 21.55
C LEU A 325 -1.44 0.51 21.60
N ASP A 326 -2.05 -0.37 22.40
CA ASP A 326 -1.75 -1.81 22.36
C ASP A 326 -2.01 -2.43 20.98
N LEU A 327 -3.16 -2.12 20.36
CA LEU A 327 -3.46 -2.53 18.99
C LEU A 327 -2.41 -2.01 17.99
N THR A 328 -1.98 -0.76 18.18
CA THR A 328 -0.92 -0.16 17.34
C THR A 328 0.38 -0.93 17.51
N VAL A 329 0.78 -1.25 18.74
CA VAL A 329 1.97 -2.06 19.03
C VAL A 329 1.87 -3.45 18.39
N GLU A 330 0.74 -4.15 18.54
CA GLU A 330 0.53 -5.49 17.99
C GLU A 330 0.60 -5.48 16.44
N ARG A 331 -0.11 -4.55 15.81
CA ARG A 331 -0.14 -4.40 14.34
C ARG A 331 1.24 -4.09 13.80
N LEU A 332 1.90 -3.05 14.33
CA LEU A 332 3.19 -2.62 13.83
C LEU A 332 4.29 -3.63 14.14
N GLY A 333 4.26 -4.27 15.32
CA GLY A 333 5.22 -5.33 15.67
C GLY A 333 5.16 -6.50 14.69
N LYS A 334 3.96 -6.97 14.36
CA LYS A 334 3.78 -8.01 13.33
C LYS A 334 4.32 -7.55 11.97
N MET A 335 3.97 -6.34 11.53
CA MET A 335 4.42 -5.85 10.22
C MET A 335 5.94 -5.66 10.18
N LEU A 336 6.58 -5.15 11.24
CA LEU A 336 8.04 -4.97 11.31
C LEU A 336 8.81 -6.29 11.44
N PHE A 337 8.16 -7.33 11.97
CA PHE A 337 8.66 -8.70 11.89
C PHE A 337 8.68 -9.23 10.45
N GLU A 338 7.68 -8.87 9.65
CA GLU A 338 7.46 -9.41 8.31
C GLU A 338 8.07 -8.57 7.17
N PHE A 339 8.36 -7.28 7.41
CA PHE A 339 8.86 -6.34 6.41
C PHE A 339 10.15 -5.63 6.87
N ASP A 340 10.90 -5.12 5.91
CA ASP A 340 12.12 -4.34 6.15
C ASP A 340 11.84 -2.84 6.31
N GLY A 341 10.72 -2.36 5.75
CA GLY A 341 10.22 -1.00 5.91
C GLY A 341 8.70 -0.94 5.73
N LEU A 342 8.10 0.22 6.00
CA LEU A 342 6.65 0.40 5.99
C LEU A 342 6.25 1.72 5.33
N ARG A 343 5.24 1.66 4.46
CA ARG A 343 4.44 2.83 4.06
C ARG A 343 3.33 3.03 5.08
N LEU A 344 3.22 4.25 5.61
CA LEU A 344 2.10 4.68 6.41
C LEU A 344 1.13 5.40 5.47
N ASP A 345 0.05 4.72 5.14
CA ASP A 345 -1.03 5.27 4.33
C ASP A 345 -1.77 6.36 5.11
N HIS A 346 -2.03 7.50 4.47
CA HIS A 346 -2.82 8.60 5.02
C HIS A 346 -2.56 8.90 6.52
N PRO A 347 -1.34 9.29 6.92
CA PRO A 347 -1.00 9.56 8.32
C PRO A 347 -1.87 10.65 8.98
N HIS A 348 -2.61 11.45 8.20
CA HIS A 348 -3.67 12.32 8.70
C HIS A 348 -4.70 11.56 9.53
N GLY A 349 -5.06 10.33 9.16
CA GLY A 349 -6.01 9.49 9.91
C GLY A 349 -5.48 9.01 11.27
N LEU A 350 -4.18 9.16 11.53
CA LEU A 350 -3.55 8.84 12.81
C LEU A 350 -3.30 10.09 13.66
N VAL A 351 -2.99 11.21 13.01
CA VAL A 351 -2.60 12.47 13.69
C VAL A 351 -3.77 13.45 13.77
N CYS A 352 -4.41 13.79 12.67
CA CYS A 352 -5.46 14.82 12.62
C CYS A 352 -6.61 14.42 11.67
N PRO A 353 -7.40 13.39 12.04
CA PRO A 353 -8.35 12.74 11.13
C PRO A 353 -9.40 13.73 10.62
N TRP A 354 -9.72 13.68 9.32
CA TRP A 354 -10.90 14.33 8.79
C TRP A 354 -12.08 13.37 8.86
N VAL A 355 -13.09 13.75 9.63
CA VAL A 355 -14.23 12.89 9.92
C VAL A 355 -15.53 13.54 9.49
N TYR A 356 -16.49 12.70 9.12
CA TYR A 356 -17.83 13.11 8.74
C TYR A 356 -18.88 12.22 9.40
N ARG A 357 -20.09 12.77 9.53
CA ARG A 357 -21.23 12.11 10.16
C ARG A 357 -21.64 10.86 9.38
N SER A 358 -21.77 9.73 10.07
CA SER A 358 -22.17 8.46 9.44
C SER A 358 -23.68 8.34 9.22
N ASP A 359 -24.48 9.23 9.80
CA ASP A 359 -25.95 9.25 9.71
C ASP A 359 -26.47 10.22 8.62
N ASP A 360 -25.59 10.95 7.95
CA ASP A 360 -25.93 11.72 6.76
C ASP A 360 -26.14 10.77 5.56
N PRO A 361 -27.32 10.78 4.91
CA PRO A 361 -27.62 9.87 3.82
C PRO A 361 -26.83 10.15 2.54
N ASP A 362 -26.26 11.35 2.38
CA ASP A 362 -25.38 11.69 1.27
C ASP A 362 -23.92 11.74 1.75
N PRO A 363 -23.11 10.70 1.45
CA PRO A 363 -21.74 10.64 1.94
C PRO A 363 -20.85 11.77 1.37
N TYR A 364 -21.16 12.31 0.19
CA TYR A 364 -20.41 13.45 -0.38
C TYR A 364 -20.76 14.75 0.33
N HIS A 365 -22.05 14.99 0.59
CA HIS A 365 -22.48 16.11 1.42
C HIS A 365 -21.83 16.03 2.82
N ALA A 366 -21.83 14.84 3.42
CA ALA A 366 -21.26 14.60 4.74
C ALA A 366 -19.76 14.92 4.77
N VAL A 367 -18.97 14.39 3.84
CA VAL A 367 -17.51 14.59 3.84
C VAL A 367 -17.11 16.03 3.53
N GLN A 368 -17.88 16.74 2.69
CA GLN A 368 -17.66 18.16 2.38
C GLN A 368 -17.91 19.06 3.59
N ASN A 369 -18.86 18.68 4.44
CA ASN A 369 -19.20 19.38 5.68
C ASN A 369 -18.50 18.83 6.92
N GLY A 370 -17.60 17.86 6.75
CA GLY A 370 -16.86 17.23 7.85
C GLY A 370 -15.98 18.18 8.65
N ALA A 371 -15.21 17.60 9.57
CA ALA A 371 -14.38 18.35 10.49
C ALA A 371 -13.12 17.58 10.90
N ARG A 372 -12.10 18.28 11.41
CA ARG A 372 -10.92 17.63 12.00
C ARG A 372 -11.25 17.17 13.41
N LEU A 373 -11.13 15.87 13.66
CA LEU A 373 -11.57 15.23 14.90
C LEU A 373 -11.00 15.92 16.16
N PHE A 374 -9.71 16.24 16.17
CA PHE A 374 -9.04 16.88 17.30
C PHE A 374 -9.04 18.42 17.27
N SER A 375 -9.65 19.04 16.25
CA SER A 375 -9.56 20.49 16.00
C SER A 375 -10.93 21.16 15.81
N SER A 376 -11.94 20.62 16.50
CA SER A 376 -13.35 21.01 16.40
C SER A 376 -14.00 21.18 17.79
N PRO A 377 -13.58 22.18 18.59
CA PRO A 377 -14.01 22.36 19.98
C PRO A 377 -15.47 22.85 20.14
N ASP A 378 -16.05 23.45 19.10
CA ASP A 378 -17.32 24.18 19.21
C ASP A 378 -18.12 24.24 17.90
N LEU A 379 -18.16 23.13 17.15
CA LEU A 379 -18.93 23.02 15.92
C LEU A 379 -20.37 22.56 16.20
N PRO A 380 -21.41 23.38 15.92
CA PRO A 380 -22.81 23.00 16.20
C PRO A 380 -23.30 21.79 15.40
N ASP A 381 -22.73 21.58 14.21
CA ASP A 381 -22.98 20.46 13.31
C ASP A 381 -22.17 19.20 13.67
N HIS A 382 -21.23 19.31 14.61
CA HIS A 382 -20.40 18.22 15.12
C HIS A 382 -20.18 18.30 16.65
N PRO A 383 -21.25 18.33 17.46
CA PRO A 383 -21.14 18.63 18.90
C PRO A 383 -20.30 17.59 19.65
N ASP A 384 -20.34 16.32 19.22
CA ASP A 384 -19.61 15.23 19.87
C ASP A 384 -18.08 15.31 19.69
N LEU A 385 -17.57 16.13 18.76
CA LEU A 385 -16.12 16.29 18.57
C LEU A 385 -15.49 17.19 19.64
N ALA A 386 -16.28 18.03 20.32
CA ALA A 386 -15.78 18.98 21.31
C ALA A 386 -15.00 18.29 22.44
N ARG A 387 -15.48 17.12 22.91
CA ARG A 387 -14.82 16.34 23.97
C ARG A 387 -13.45 15.78 23.56
N HIS A 388 -13.19 15.68 22.26
CA HIS A 388 -11.93 15.16 21.72
C HIS A 388 -10.98 16.30 21.29
N ALA A 389 -11.43 17.56 21.28
CA ALA A 389 -10.61 18.67 20.84
C ALA A 389 -9.33 18.83 21.68
N ILE A 390 -8.20 19.01 20.98
CA ILE A 390 -6.89 19.27 21.58
C ILE A 390 -6.65 20.78 21.66
N VAL A 391 -7.14 21.53 20.68
CA VAL A 391 -6.95 22.98 20.54
C VAL A 391 -8.15 23.78 21.06
N HIS A 392 -7.89 24.99 21.53
CA HIS A 392 -8.90 25.94 21.99
C HIS A 392 -9.48 26.77 20.84
N PRO A 393 -10.71 27.32 20.96
CA PRO A 393 -11.36 28.09 19.91
C PRO A 393 -10.55 29.27 19.35
N GLU A 394 -9.74 29.93 20.17
CA GLU A 394 -8.89 31.08 19.82
C GLU A 394 -7.71 30.72 18.91
N GLN A 395 -7.27 29.45 18.95
CA GLN A 395 -6.19 28.92 18.11
C GLN A 395 -6.66 28.61 16.67
N LEU A 396 -7.97 28.71 16.40
CA LEU A 396 -8.56 28.41 15.10
C LEU A 396 -8.63 29.63 14.19
N ASN A 397 -8.26 29.42 12.92
CA ASN A 397 -8.37 30.42 11.87
C ASN A 397 -9.71 30.32 11.14
N ARG A 398 -10.75 30.92 11.72
CA ARG A 398 -12.13 30.84 11.20
C ARG A 398 -12.37 31.58 9.87
N ASP A 399 -11.41 32.36 9.41
CA ASP A 399 -11.45 33.00 8.09
C ASP A 399 -11.10 32.03 6.95
N ARG A 400 -10.72 30.79 7.29
CA ARG A 400 -10.38 29.72 6.36
C ARG A 400 -11.43 28.61 6.40
N PRO A 401 -11.58 27.83 5.31
CA PRO A 401 -12.35 26.60 5.39
C PRO A 401 -11.70 25.62 6.39
N ARG A 402 -12.52 24.82 7.09
CA ARG A 402 -12.08 23.88 8.15
C ARG A 402 -10.98 22.91 7.72
N TYR A 403 -10.92 22.59 6.43
CA TYR A 403 -9.93 21.68 5.88
C TYR A 403 -8.58 22.33 5.53
N ALA A 404 -8.48 23.66 5.59
CA ALA A 404 -7.25 24.38 5.26
C ALA A 404 -6.07 23.97 6.15
N ASP A 405 -4.85 24.01 5.60
CA ASP A 405 -3.64 23.66 6.33
C ASP A 405 -3.35 24.64 7.49
N ASP A 406 -3.75 25.90 7.32
CA ASP A 406 -3.66 26.98 8.31
C ASP A 406 -4.93 27.15 9.16
N TRP A 407 -5.78 26.11 9.26
CA TRP A 407 -6.94 26.10 10.16
C TRP A 407 -6.55 26.26 11.64
N ILE A 408 -5.39 25.74 12.02
CA ILE A 408 -4.80 25.92 13.37
C ILE A 408 -3.63 26.87 13.24
N ARG A 409 -3.58 27.89 14.09
CA ARG A 409 -2.57 28.96 14.03
C ARG A 409 -1.28 28.58 14.75
N ASP A 410 -1.40 27.91 15.89
CA ASP A 410 -0.31 27.58 16.79
C ASP A 410 -0.69 26.39 17.69
N LEU A 411 0.32 25.75 18.27
CA LEU A 411 0.20 24.61 19.18
C LEU A 411 1.15 24.80 20.36
N THR A 412 0.74 24.37 21.56
CA THR A 412 1.66 24.19 22.69
C THR A 412 2.38 22.85 22.60
N THR A 413 3.47 22.69 23.36
CA THR A 413 4.23 21.42 23.42
C THR A 413 3.35 20.27 23.89
N GLU A 414 2.47 20.51 24.86
CA GLU A 414 1.54 19.51 25.41
C GLU A 414 0.48 19.11 24.36
N GLN A 415 0.00 20.06 23.56
CA GLN A 415 -0.92 19.77 22.46
C GLN A 415 -0.24 18.92 21.38
N GLU A 416 1.00 19.27 21.01
CA GLU A 416 1.80 18.48 20.06
C GLU A 416 2.00 17.03 20.53
N GLN A 417 2.29 16.82 21.83
CA GLN A 417 2.42 15.47 22.41
C GLN A 417 1.12 14.67 22.26
N ARG A 418 -0.05 15.29 22.49
CA ARG A 418 -1.35 14.62 22.31
C ARG A 418 -1.63 14.25 20.85
N TYR A 419 -1.25 15.10 19.90
CA TYR A 419 -1.34 14.79 18.47
C TYR A 419 -0.36 13.68 18.05
N ALA A 420 0.77 13.54 18.75
CA ALA A 420 1.83 12.60 18.39
C ALA A 420 1.59 11.17 18.89
N LEU A 421 0.69 10.93 19.87
CA LEU A 421 0.58 9.64 20.58
C LEU A 421 0.71 8.38 19.70
N ILE A 422 -0.13 8.22 18.68
CA ILE A 422 -0.07 7.04 17.80
C ILE A 422 1.25 7.00 17.01
N MET A 423 1.71 8.14 16.50
CA MET A 423 2.96 8.21 15.73
C MET A 423 4.20 7.98 16.60
N ASP A 424 4.22 8.48 17.84
CA ASP A 424 5.26 8.19 18.83
C ASP A 424 5.31 6.67 19.07
N THR A 425 4.16 6.01 19.32
CA THR A 425 4.08 4.55 19.47
C THR A 425 4.54 3.77 18.23
N ILE A 426 4.15 4.20 17.02
CA ILE A 426 4.62 3.59 15.77
C ILE A 426 6.15 3.68 15.68
N MET A 427 6.70 4.86 15.91
CA MET A 427 8.14 5.09 15.78
C MET A 427 8.94 4.38 16.89
N GLU A 428 8.39 4.21 18.09
CA GLU A 428 8.96 3.35 19.11
C GLU A 428 9.06 1.89 18.63
N GLN A 429 8.02 1.35 17.98
CA GLN A 429 8.08 0.01 17.40
C GLN A 429 9.11 -0.10 16.29
N VAL A 430 9.22 0.92 15.43
CA VAL A 430 10.24 0.98 14.37
C VAL A 430 11.64 0.85 14.97
N HIS A 431 11.96 1.62 16.01
CA HIS A 431 13.25 1.54 16.69
C HIS A 431 13.44 0.21 17.44
N ALA A 432 12.41 -0.29 18.14
CA ALA A 432 12.48 -1.55 18.88
C ALA A 432 12.76 -2.76 17.99
N HIS A 433 12.31 -2.72 16.73
CA HIS A 433 12.58 -3.76 15.72
C HIS A 433 13.86 -3.49 14.91
N GLY A 434 14.69 -2.53 15.32
CA GLY A 434 15.96 -2.21 14.68
C GLY A 434 15.82 -1.61 13.28
N ARG A 435 14.67 -0.99 12.97
CA ARG A 435 14.45 -0.25 11.73
C ARG A 435 14.80 1.23 11.93
N ARG A 436 15.04 1.93 10.83
CA ARG A 436 15.38 3.35 10.85
C ARG A 436 14.20 4.17 10.32
N LYS A 437 14.18 5.45 10.62
CA LYS A 437 13.16 6.38 10.10
C LYS A 437 13.16 6.45 8.57
N GLU A 438 14.31 6.23 7.91
CA GLU A 438 14.42 6.18 6.44
C GLU A 438 13.73 4.94 5.85
N ASP A 439 13.41 3.94 6.67
CA ASP A 439 12.65 2.76 6.25
C ASP A 439 11.12 3.01 6.38
N ILE A 440 10.69 4.24 6.69
CA ILE A 440 9.29 4.66 6.83
C ILE A 440 8.89 5.65 5.74
N LEU A 441 7.90 5.26 4.94
CA LEU A 441 7.30 6.04 3.87
C LEU A 441 6.05 6.73 4.41
N CYS A 442 6.17 7.99 4.84
CA CYS A 442 5.05 8.75 5.38
C CYS A 442 4.27 9.45 4.26
N GLU A 443 3.07 8.94 3.93
CA GLU A 443 2.29 9.38 2.77
C GLU A 443 1.56 10.72 2.98
N VAL A 444 2.30 11.78 3.28
CA VAL A 444 1.75 13.13 3.29
C VAL A 444 1.78 13.69 1.86
N LEU A 445 0.62 13.79 1.20
CA LEU A 445 0.48 14.29 -0.18
C LEU A 445 0.60 15.81 -0.29
N SER A 446 -0.46 16.55 -0.66
CA SER A 446 -0.40 18.00 -0.86
C SER A 446 -0.78 18.77 0.40
N THR A 447 -1.83 18.32 1.09
CA THR A 447 -2.41 18.94 2.27
C THR A 447 -1.61 18.51 3.49
N GLU A 448 -1.04 19.47 4.23
CA GLU A 448 -0.27 19.19 5.45
C GLU A 448 -0.65 20.21 6.55
N PRO A 449 -1.67 19.90 7.36
CA PRO A 449 -2.09 20.73 8.48
C PRO A 449 -0.99 20.85 9.53
N LEU A 450 -1.02 21.94 10.30
CA LEU A 450 -0.01 22.25 11.31
C LEU A 450 0.33 21.06 12.26
N PRO A 451 -0.65 20.34 12.85
CA PRO A 451 -0.34 19.22 13.74
C PRO A 451 0.42 18.10 13.02
N LEU A 452 -0.03 17.72 11.81
CA LEU A 452 0.63 16.68 11.03
C LEU A 452 2.05 17.08 10.64
N ARG A 453 2.26 18.35 10.26
CA ARG A 453 3.60 18.87 9.98
C ARG A 453 4.51 18.75 11.20
N HIS A 454 4.04 19.16 12.38
CA HIS A 454 4.83 19.12 13.61
C HIS A 454 5.19 17.68 14.00
N VAL A 455 4.21 16.77 14.00
CA VAL A 455 4.43 15.34 14.30
C VAL A 455 5.37 14.69 13.29
N ARG A 456 5.23 14.98 11.99
CA ARG A 456 6.15 14.45 10.96
C ARG A 456 7.59 14.93 11.20
N LEU A 457 7.77 16.24 11.43
CA LEU A 457 9.09 16.83 11.64
C LEU A 457 9.74 16.37 12.95
N ARG A 458 8.94 16.15 14.00
CA ARG A 458 9.38 15.57 15.29
C ARG A 458 10.12 14.24 15.10
N HIS A 459 9.69 13.40 14.16
CA HIS A 459 10.34 12.13 13.83
C HIS A 459 11.34 12.22 12.67
N GLY A 460 11.51 13.41 12.07
CA GLY A 460 12.38 13.62 10.92
C GLY A 460 12.00 12.79 9.70
N LEU A 461 10.70 12.54 9.52
CA LEU A 461 10.13 11.81 8.38
C LEU A 461 9.91 12.76 7.20
N GLY A 462 10.17 12.30 5.97
CA GLY A 462 9.79 13.06 4.77
C GLY A 462 8.33 12.87 4.38
N ARG A 463 7.95 13.52 3.28
CA ARG A 463 6.60 13.41 2.69
C ARG A 463 6.66 12.91 1.24
N PHE A 464 5.50 12.63 0.67
CA PHE A 464 5.40 12.17 -0.72
C PHE A 464 5.39 13.34 -1.70
N ARG A 465 6.17 13.20 -2.79
CA ARG A 465 6.37 14.23 -3.81
C ARG A 465 5.98 13.69 -5.19
N VAL A 466 4.69 13.77 -5.50
CA VAL A 466 4.08 13.22 -6.73
C VAL A 466 4.16 14.24 -7.88
N THR A 467 5.27 14.22 -8.62
CA THR A 467 5.63 15.28 -9.57
C THR A 467 4.70 15.44 -10.78
N GLN A 468 3.83 14.46 -11.07
CA GLN A 468 2.79 14.63 -12.09
C GLN A 468 1.63 15.53 -11.66
N LYS A 469 1.47 15.77 -10.36
CA LYS A 469 0.50 16.71 -9.77
C LYS A 469 1.08 18.13 -9.59
N ALA A 470 2.34 18.36 -9.96
CA ALA A 470 3.01 19.64 -9.82
C ALA A 470 2.38 20.72 -10.70
N ASN A 471 2.15 21.89 -10.15
CA ASN A 471 1.85 23.09 -10.92
C ASN A 471 3.17 23.77 -11.35
N PRO A 472 3.54 23.76 -12.65
CA PRO A 472 4.81 24.34 -13.11
C PRO A 472 4.89 25.87 -12.97
N ASP A 473 3.74 26.55 -12.91
CA ASP A 473 3.65 28.01 -12.81
C ASP A 473 3.83 28.49 -11.36
N ASN A 474 3.49 27.65 -10.38
CA ASN A 474 3.69 27.97 -8.96
C ASN A 474 5.08 27.52 -8.51
N ARG A 475 6.01 28.47 -8.29
CA ARG A 475 7.38 28.20 -7.82
C ARG A 475 7.42 27.51 -6.45
N ARG A 476 6.40 27.67 -5.63
CA ARG A 476 6.30 27.08 -4.29
C ARG A 476 5.49 25.78 -4.25
N ASP A 477 5.07 25.25 -5.41
CA ASP A 477 4.30 24.01 -5.43
C ASP A 477 5.11 22.85 -4.83
N VAL A 478 4.52 22.17 -3.86
CA VAL A 478 5.13 21.09 -3.08
C VAL A 478 5.60 19.92 -3.96
N TYR A 479 4.99 19.71 -5.13
CA TYR A 479 5.36 18.60 -6.02
C TYR A 479 6.41 18.96 -7.06
N ARG A 480 6.93 20.18 -7.08
CA ARG A 480 8.10 20.52 -7.91
C ARG A 480 9.35 19.91 -7.28
N SER A 481 10.14 19.21 -8.09
CA SER A 481 11.31 18.45 -7.63
C SER A 481 12.34 19.28 -6.85
N GLU A 482 12.49 20.57 -7.17
CA GLU A 482 13.39 21.49 -6.46
C GLU A 482 12.96 21.83 -5.04
N ASN A 483 11.68 21.65 -4.71
CA ASN A 483 11.12 21.94 -3.40
C ASN A 483 11.09 20.69 -2.50
N THR A 484 11.81 19.64 -2.90
CA THR A 484 11.94 18.42 -2.10
C THR A 484 13.07 18.56 -1.11
N GLU A 485 12.94 17.89 0.03
CA GLU A 485 13.97 17.76 1.06
C GLU A 485 14.61 16.36 1.00
N PRO A 486 15.82 16.16 1.56
CA PRO A 486 16.51 14.86 1.48
C PRO A 486 15.70 13.65 1.97
N GLU A 487 14.90 13.82 3.03
CA GLU A 487 14.05 12.78 3.63
C GLU A 487 12.79 12.45 2.82
N ASP A 488 12.44 13.25 1.80
CA ASP A 488 11.23 13.05 1.01
C ASP A 488 11.32 11.83 0.09
N TRP A 489 10.14 11.26 -0.18
CA TRP A 489 9.93 10.23 -1.20
C TRP A 489 9.39 10.88 -2.47
N ILE A 490 10.14 10.81 -3.57
CA ILE A 490 9.78 11.42 -4.85
C ILE A 490 9.39 10.38 -5.89
N MET A 491 8.33 10.68 -6.65
CA MET A 491 7.78 9.79 -7.68
C MET A 491 7.11 10.60 -8.79
N VAL A 492 6.93 10.00 -9.97
CA VAL A 492 6.08 10.60 -11.00
C VAL A 492 4.62 10.42 -10.62
N GLY A 493 4.19 9.17 -10.45
CA GLY A 493 2.87 8.76 -9.99
C GLY A 493 2.94 7.65 -8.94
N ASN A 494 1.77 7.22 -8.48
CA ASN A 494 1.57 6.07 -7.61
C ASN A 494 0.32 5.28 -8.06
N HIS A 495 -0.08 4.27 -7.28
CA HIS A 495 -1.20 3.37 -7.60
C HIS A 495 -2.56 4.09 -7.75
N ASP A 496 -2.74 5.27 -7.14
CA ASP A 496 -3.96 6.08 -7.18
C ASP A 496 -3.99 7.12 -8.30
N THR A 497 -2.97 7.12 -9.15
CA THR A 497 -2.85 8.07 -10.24
C THR A 497 -2.74 7.39 -11.58
N PRO A 498 -3.20 8.02 -12.67
CA PRO A 498 -2.95 7.49 -14.01
C PRO A 498 -1.45 7.34 -14.26
N PRO A 499 -1.02 6.30 -15.00
CA PRO A 499 0.37 6.18 -15.44
C PRO A 499 0.80 7.41 -16.23
N ILE A 500 2.10 7.74 -16.15
CA ILE A 500 2.62 8.92 -16.84
C ILE A 500 2.42 8.86 -18.35
N TRP A 501 2.48 7.66 -18.94
CA TRP A 501 2.33 7.40 -20.37
C TRP A 501 0.98 7.85 -20.92
N ARG A 502 -0.10 7.58 -20.17
CA ARG A 502 -1.43 8.09 -20.49
C ARG A 502 -1.47 9.61 -20.39
N LEU A 503 -0.94 10.17 -19.32
CA LEU A 503 -0.98 11.61 -19.08
C LEU A 503 -0.22 12.43 -20.13
N VAL A 504 0.96 11.99 -20.55
CA VAL A 504 1.74 12.73 -21.55
C VAL A 504 1.08 12.72 -22.92
N LYS A 505 0.33 11.66 -23.26
CA LYS A 505 -0.51 11.60 -24.47
C LYS A 505 -1.70 12.55 -24.33
N ASP A 506 -2.39 12.53 -23.19
CA ASP A 506 -3.50 13.45 -22.91
C ASP A 506 -3.06 14.93 -22.93
N TRP A 507 -1.81 15.21 -22.57
CA TRP A 507 -1.25 16.56 -22.55
C TRP A 507 -0.66 17.02 -23.89
N GLN A 508 -0.47 16.10 -24.84
CA GLN A 508 0.19 16.38 -26.12
C GLN A 508 -0.57 17.47 -26.88
N GLY A 509 0.15 18.48 -27.38
CA GLY A 509 -0.45 19.64 -28.07
C GLY A 509 -1.27 20.59 -27.19
N GLY A 510 -1.51 20.26 -25.91
CA GLY A 510 -2.26 21.07 -24.97
C GLY A 510 -1.42 22.12 -24.23
N GLU A 511 -2.09 23.05 -23.53
CA GLU A 511 -1.43 24.03 -22.66
C GLU A 511 -0.64 23.35 -21.53
N LYS A 512 -1.22 22.33 -20.89
CA LYS A 512 -0.58 21.58 -19.81
C LYS A 512 0.72 20.92 -20.26
N GLY A 513 0.73 20.29 -21.43
CA GLY A 513 1.93 19.68 -22.01
C GLY A 513 3.03 20.70 -22.26
N ARG A 514 2.70 21.83 -22.91
CA ARG A 514 3.66 22.94 -23.14
C ARG A 514 4.24 23.49 -21.84
N LYS A 515 3.42 23.71 -20.81
CA LYS A 515 3.90 24.18 -19.50
C LYS A 515 4.87 23.21 -18.84
N HIS A 516 4.56 21.91 -18.88
CA HIS A 516 5.47 20.88 -18.36
C HIS A 516 6.75 20.78 -19.19
N ALA A 517 6.67 20.80 -20.52
CA ALA A 517 7.83 20.78 -21.41
C ALA A 517 8.77 21.97 -21.14
N ALA A 518 8.24 23.19 -21.08
CA ALA A 518 9.02 24.39 -20.80
C ALA A 518 9.66 24.36 -19.40
N TYR A 519 8.93 23.88 -18.39
CA TYR A 519 9.47 23.68 -17.05
C TYR A 519 10.62 22.66 -17.05
N LEU A 520 10.42 21.48 -17.64
CA LEU A 520 11.42 20.42 -17.67
C LEU A 520 12.65 20.81 -18.50
N ALA A 521 12.48 21.51 -19.62
CA ALA A 521 13.58 21.99 -20.43
C ALA A 521 14.52 22.92 -19.62
N ARG A 522 13.95 23.86 -18.84
CA ARG A 522 14.73 24.72 -17.93
C ARG A 522 15.43 23.95 -16.82
N ARG A 523 14.89 22.81 -16.40
CA ARG A 523 15.44 21.96 -15.33
C ARG A 523 16.56 21.05 -15.83
N LEU A 524 16.36 20.44 -17.00
CA LEU A 524 17.21 19.38 -17.55
C LEU A 524 18.28 19.92 -18.51
N ARG A 525 18.09 21.10 -19.08
CA ARG A 525 19.05 21.78 -19.96
C ARG A 525 19.04 23.29 -19.68
N PRO A 526 19.51 23.73 -18.49
CA PRO A 526 19.40 25.13 -18.08
C PRO A 526 20.16 26.12 -19.00
N ASP A 527 21.26 25.68 -19.62
CA ASP A 527 22.08 26.53 -20.49
C ASP A 527 21.48 26.73 -21.90
N ASP A 528 20.63 25.80 -22.35
CA ASP A 528 19.93 25.89 -23.63
C ASP A 528 18.54 25.20 -23.56
N PRO A 529 17.57 25.77 -22.81
CA PRO A 529 16.25 25.17 -22.69
C PRO A 529 15.50 25.14 -24.03
N GLY A 530 15.80 26.10 -24.93
CA GLY A 530 15.12 26.29 -26.20
C GLY A 530 15.33 25.16 -27.20
N SER A 531 16.41 24.39 -27.09
CA SER A 531 16.61 23.20 -27.93
C SER A 531 15.89 21.96 -27.42
N LEU A 532 15.59 21.88 -26.11
CA LEU A 532 14.92 20.73 -25.50
C LEU A 532 13.39 20.91 -25.44
N GLU A 533 12.91 22.12 -25.16
CA GLU A 533 11.47 22.40 -25.00
C GLU A 533 10.61 21.93 -26.19
N PRO A 534 10.96 22.23 -27.47
CA PRO A 534 10.14 21.79 -28.60
C PRO A 534 10.05 20.27 -28.70
N LEU A 535 11.15 19.55 -28.44
CA LEU A 535 11.17 18.09 -28.47
C LEU A 535 10.21 17.49 -27.43
N LEU A 536 10.28 17.99 -26.19
CA LEU A 536 9.40 17.55 -25.10
C LEU A 536 7.94 17.93 -25.33
N ALA A 537 7.67 19.05 -26.00
CA ALA A 537 6.31 19.50 -26.28
C ALA A 537 5.62 18.67 -27.38
N THR A 538 6.38 18.12 -28.32
CA THR A 538 5.83 17.36 -29.47
C THR A 538 5.84 15.85 -29.28
N ASP A 539 6.80 15.31 -28.53
CA ASP A 539 7.01 13.87 -28.36
C ASP A 539 6.63 13.41 -26.94
N PRO A 540 5.50 12.69 -26.76
CA PRO A 540 5.04 12.25 -25.45
C PRO A 540 6.01 11.27 -24.78
N TYR A 541 6.74 10.45 -25.56
CA TYR A 541 7.72 9.52 -25.00
C TYR A 541 8.90 10.26 -24.38
N ARG A 542 9.41 11.28 -25.07
CA ARG A 542 10.46 12.15 -24.51
C ARG A 542 9.97 12.92 -23.30
N LEU A 543 8.73 13.41 -23.31
CA LEU A 543 8.13 14.09 -22.15
C LEU A 543 8.04 13.16 -20.92
N ALA A 544 7.60 11.91 -21.09
CA ALA A 544 7.54 10.92 -20.01
C ALA A 544 8.93 10.66 -19.41
N HIS A 545 9.94 10.43 -20.26
CA HIS A 545 11.31 10.24 -19.80
C HIS A 545 11.87 11.48 -19.08
N ALA A 546 11.59 12.68 -19.59
CA ALA A 546 11.99 13.93 -18.94
C ALA A 546 11.31 14.11 -17.57
N LYS A 547 10.04 13.71 -17.41
CA LYS A 547 9.35 13.71 -16.10
C LYS A 547 10.07 12.82 -15.10
N VAL A 548 10.52 11.63 -15.52
CA VAL A 548 11.26 10.72 -14.65
C VAL A 548 12.69 11.24 -14.38
N ALA A 549 13.38 11.79 -15.39
CA ALA A 549 14.73 12.37 -15.21
C ALA A 549 14.74 13.49 -14.17
N ASN A 550 13.68 14.30 -14.14
CA ASN A 550 13.52 15.37 -13.18
C ASN A 550 13.41 14.88 -11.71
N LEU A 551 13.03 13.61 -11.47
CA LEU A 551 13.06 13.04 -10.11
C LEU A 551 14.47 13.04 -9.53
N PHE A 552 15.48 12.84 -10.38
CA PHE A 552 16.86 12.67 -9.96
C PHE A 552 17.60 13.99 -9.71
N LEU A 553 17.01 15.13 -10.06
CA LEU A 553 17.61 16.45 -9.86
C LEU A 553 17.35 17.06 -8.48
N GLY A 554 16.23 16.68 -7.85
CA GLY A 554 15.81 17.22 -6.55
C GLY A 554 16.67 16.73 -5.38
N PRO A 555 16.63 17.40 -4.22
CA PRO A 555 17.34 16.96 -3.01
C PRO A 555 16.90 15.61 -2.44
N ALA A 556 15.65 15.18 -2.70
CA ALA A 556 15.12 13.90 -2.23
C ALA A 556 16.07 12.72 -2.53
N ARG A 557 16.35 11.92 -1.49
CA ARG A 557 17.24 10.75 -1.57
C ARG A 557 16.49 9.47 -1.95
N HIS A 558 15.18 9.46 -1.71
CA HIS A 558 14.34 8.29 -1.86
C HIS A 558 13.43 8.44 -3.09
N VAL A 559 13.57 7.54 -4.06
CA VAL A 559 12.81 7.53 -5.30
C VAL A 559 11.91 6.30 -5.34
N MET A 560 10.64 6.48 -5.68
CA MET A 560 9.70 5.38 -5.88
C MET A 560 9.11 5.43 -7.29
N MET A 561 8.94 4.27 -7.90
CA MET A 561 8.36 4.11 -9.23
C MET A 561 7.26 3.07 -9.20
N PHE A 562 6.09 3.39 -9.74
CA PHE A 562 5.03 2.40 -9.90
C PHE A 562 5.29 1.54 -11.15
N PHE A 563 5.04 0.23 -11.09
CA PHE A 563 5.41 -0.70 -12.15
C PHE A 563 4.85 -0.31 -13.54
N ALA A 564 3.65 0.28 -13.59
CA ALA A 564 3.04 0.72 -14.84
C ALA A 564 3.91 1.76 -15.55
N ASP A 565 4.55 2.66 -14.80
CA ASP A 565 5.45 3.67 -15.35
C ASP A 565 6.75 3.04 -15.89
N LEU A 566 7.26 2.00 -15.23
CA LEU A 566 8.46 1.28 -15.70
C LEU A 566 8.22 0.58 -17.06
N PHE A 567 7.06 -0.06 -17.21
CA PHE A 567 6.74 -0.92 -18.35
C PHE A 567 5.96 -0.23 -19.48
N GLY A 568 5.80 1.09 -19.46
CA GLY A 568 5.12 1.79 -20.57
C GLY A 568 3.61 1.62 -20.60
N LEU A 569 2.98 1.20 -19.48
CA LEU A 569 1.55 0.90 -19.47
C LEU A 569 0.70 2.18 -19.42
N GLU A 570 -0.45 2.16 -20.09
CA GLU A 570 -1.37 3.31 -20.16
C GLU A 570 -2.62 3.09 -19.30
N GLU A 571 -2.91 1.85 -18.96
CA GLU A 571 -4.03 1.45 -18.13
C GLU A 571 -3.84 1.90 -16.67
N SER A 572 -4.89 2.47 -16.08
CA SER A 572 -4.90 2.80 -14.65
C SER A 572 -5.05 1.53 -13.82
N TYR A 573 -4.30 1.45 -12.72
CA TYR A 573 -4.46 0.40 -11.71
C TYR A 573 -5.63 0.68 -10.76
N ASN A 574 -5.77 1.93 -10.31
CA ASN A 574 -6.91 2.40 -9.54
C ASN A 574 -7.36 3.80 -10.01
N VAL A 575 -8.66 4.07 -9.92
CA VAL A 575 -9.25 5.40 -10.06
C VAL A 575 -9.97 5.75 -8.75
N PRO A 576 -9.37 6.60 -7.89
CA PRO A 576 -9.95 6.96 -6.60
C PRO A 576 -11.38 7.51 -6.71
N GLY A 577 -12.23 7.16 -5.74
CA GLY A 577 -13.64 7.55 -5.71
C GLY A 577 -14.56 6.72 -6.62
N THR A 578 -14.05 5.68 -7.27
CA THR A 578 -14.84 4.78 -8.12
C THR A 578 -14.77 3.33 -7.66
N VAL A 579 -15.85 2.58 -7.86
CA VAL A 579 -15.89 1.12 -7.68
C VAL A 579 -16.20 0.52 -9.05
N THR A 580 -15.17 -0.03 -9.70
CA THR A 580 -15.27 -0.61 -11.04
C THR A 580 -14.61 -1.99 -11.06
N GLU A 581 -14.99 -2.83 -12.03
CA GLU A 581 -14.38 -4.16 -12.22
C GLU A 581 -12.91 -4.08 -12.64
N ASP A 582 -12.44 -2.92 -13.13
CA ASP A 582 -11.06 -2.73 -13.57
C ASP A 582 -10.10 -2.32 -12.44
N ASN A 583 -10.60 -1.69 -11.37
CA ASN A 583 -9.75 -1.27 -10.25
C ASN A 583 -9.08 -2.48 -9.59
N TRP A 584 -7.80 -2.31 -9.23
CA TRP A 584 -6.99 -3.31 -8.56
C TRP A 584 -6.68 -4.56 -9.39
N THR A 585 -7.00 -4.57 -10.69
CA THR A 585 -6.79 -5.75 -11.52
C THR A 585 -5.52 -5.72 -12.36
N LEU A 586 -4.94 -4.56 -12.67
CA LEU A 586 -3.80 -4.46 -13.61
C LEU A 586 -2.54 -5.18 -13.08
N ARG A 587 -1.88 -5.93 -13.96
CA ARG A 587 -0.69 -6.75 -13.65
C ARG A 587 0.49 -6.39 -14.54
N VAL A 588 1.68 -6.70 -14.04
CA VAL A 588 2.91 -6.76 -14.84
C VAL A 588 2.71 -7.85 -15.89
N PRO A 589 2.93 -7.57 -17.19
CA PRO A 589 2.79 -8.59 -18.22
C PRO A 589 3.71 -9.79 -18.00
N PRO A 590 3.30 -11.02 -18.32
CA PRO A 590 4.15 -12.21 -18.14
C PRO A 590 5.43 -12.18 -19.01
N ASP A 591 5.40 -11.48 -20.14
CA ASP A 591 6.51 -11.27 -21.08
C ASP A 591 7.31 -9.98 -20.82
N PHE A 592 7.27 -9.45 -19.59
CA PHE A 592 7.78 -8.12 -19.25
C PHE A 592 9.25 -7.87 -19.65
N GLU A 593 10.14 -8.86 -19.52
CA GLU A 593 11.56 -8.69 -19.88
C GLU A 593 11.73 -8.44 -21.39
N LEU A 594 11.06 -9.24 -22.22
CA LEU A 594 11.12 -9.10 -23.68
C LEU A 594 10.53 -7.76 -24.12
N ARG A 595 9.36 -7.41 -23.60
CA ARG A 595 8.71 -6.13 -23.90
C ARG A 595 9.55 -4.94 -23.49
N TYR A 596 10.21 -5.05 -22.34
CA TYR A 596 11.08 -3.99 -21.86
C TYR A 596 12.25 -3.78 -22.81
N GLU A 597 12.98 -4.84 -23.18
CA GLU A 597 14.14 -4.72 -24.08
C GLU A 597 13.78 -4.20 -25.47
N GLU A 598 12.66 -4.67 -26.03
CA GLU A 598 12.18 -4.21 -27.34
C GLU A 598 11.72 -2.75 -27.31
N GLY A 599 10.93 -2.38 -26.30
CA GLY A 599 10.37 -1.03 -26.16
C GLY A 599 11.40 0.02 -25.76
N ARG A 600 12.43 -0.36 -24.99
CA ARG A 600 13.40 0.59 -24.40
C ARG A 600 14.20 1.33 -25.46
N ARG A 601 14.55 0.64 -26.56
CA ARG A 601 15.26 1.23 -27.71
C ARG A 601 14.39 2.16 -28.56
N ARG A 602 13.07 2.08 -28.42
CA ARG A 602 12.09 2.93 -29.10
C ARG A 602 11.55 4.05 -28.20
N GLY A 603 11.84 4.01 -26.90
CA GLY A 603 11.29 4.94 -25.91
C GLY A 603 9.84 4.63 -25.51
N GLU A 604 9.32 3.45 -25.85
CA GLU A 604 7.94 3.03 -25.56
C GLU A 604 7.76 2.53 -24.11
N VAL A 605 8.86 2.18 -23.46
CA VAL A 605 8.95 1.89 -22.01
C VAL A 605 10.03 2.77 -21.41
N LEU A 606 10.15 2.80 -20.08
CA LEU A 606 11.11 3.66 -19.43
C LEU A 606 12.55 3.18 -19.64
N ASN A 607 13.34 3.98 -20.36
CA ASN A 607 14.78 3.79 -20.53
C ASN A 607 15.56 4.48 -19.41
N LEU A 608 15.87 3.73 -18.33
CA LEU A 608 16.57 4.26 -17.16
C LEU A 608 17.97 4.80 -17.49
N GLN A 609 18.69 4.16 -18.40
CA GLN A 609 20.01 4.64 -18.81
C GLN A 609 19.89 6.03 -19.48
N ALA A 610 18.92 6.22 -20.38
CA ALA A 610 18.68 7.52 -21.03
C ALA A 610 18.26 8.60 -20.02
N VAL A 611 17.41 8.23 -19.06
CA VAL A 611 16.91 9.11 -17.98
C VAL A 611 18.05 9.59 -17.09
N LEU A 612 18.92 8.67 -16.65
CA LEU A 612 20.03 8.98 -15.75
C LEU A 612 21.13 9.78 -16.47
N ALA A 613 21.42 9.46 -17.74
CA ALA A 613 22.32 10.27 -18.56
C ALA A 613 21.82 11.71 -18.70
N LEU A 614 20.52 11.91 -18.95
CA LEU A 614 19.92 13.25 -19.02
C LEU A 614 20.03 13.98 -17.67
N ALA A 615 19.76 13.30 -16.56
CA ALA A 615 19.87 13.89 -15.23
C ALA A 615 21.30 14.30 -14.85
N LEU A 616 22.31 13.47 -15.17
CA LEU A 616 23.72 13.77 -14.94
C LEU A 616 24.19 14.98 -15.76
N ARG A 617 23.79 15.08 -17.04
CA ARG A 617 24.12 16.26 -17.88
C ARG A 617 23.52 17.56 -17.35
N ALA A 618 22.36 17.49 -16.70
CA ALA A 618 21.75 18.64 -16.05
C ALA A 618 22.47 19.09 -14.76
N ARG A 619 23.48 18.32 -14.30
CA ARG A 619 24.28 18.56 -13.09
C ARG A 619 25.77 18.68 -13.44
N PRO A 620 26.19 19.81 -14.05
CA PRO A 620 27.58 20.02 -14.47
C PRO A 620 28.57 20.05 -13.29
N ASP A 621 28.07 20.20 -12.05
CA ASP A 621 28.85 20.04 -10.83
C ASP A 621 29.34 18.59 -10.59
N ILE A 622 28.75 17.60 -11.26
CA ILE A 622 29.16 16.19 -11.23
C ILE A 622 29.96 15.86 -12.48
N ASN A 623 31.29 15.93 -12.40
CA ASN A 623 32.18 15.63 -13.53
C ASN A 623 32.31 14.11 -13.78
N CYS A 624 31.52 13.56 -14.71
CA CYS A 624 31.49 12.12 -15.02
C CYS A 624 31.24 11.78 -16.52
N PRO A 625 31.97 12.38 -17.47
CA PRO A 625 31.69 12.24 -18.91
C PRO A 625 31.77 10.80 -19.43
N GLU A 626 32.64 9.96 -18.86
CA GLU A 626 32.78 8.55 -19.24
C GLU A 626 31.53 7.74 -18.83
N LEU A 627 30.98 7.99 -17.64
CA LEU A 627 29.76 7.34 -17.19
C LEU A 627 28.56 7.75 -18.05
N ILE A 628 28.42 9.04 -18.35
CA ILE A 628 27.37 9.56 -19.25
C ILE A 628 27.46 8.85 -20.60
N THR A 629 28.67 8.73 -21.17
CA THR A 629 28.88 8.05 -22.45
C THR A 629 28.47 6.57 -22.39
N ARG A 630 28.85 5.83 -21.33
CA ARG A 630 28.43 4.43 -21.15
C ARG A 630 26.91 4.28 -21.09
N LEU A 631 26.25 5.11 -20.27
CA LEU A 631 24.79 5.13 -20.17
C LEU A 631 24.13 5.42 -21.52
N GLU A 632 24.63 6.37 -22.30
CA GLU A 632 24.07 6.68 -23.63
C GLU A 632 24.25 5.54 -24.64
N VAL A 633 25.40 4.86 -24.63
CA VAL A 633 25.65 3.70 -25.50
C VAL A 633 24.72 2.55 -25.14
N GLU A 634 24.57 2.25 -23.85
CA GLU A 634 23.66 1.21 -23.36
C GLU A 634 22.19 1.59 -23.55
N ALA A 635 21.85 2.88 -23.46
CA ALA A 635 20.52 3.42 -23.71
C ALA A 635 20.06 3.08 -25.13
N GLY A 636 20.94 3.24 -26.14
CA GLY A 636 20.61 3.05 -27.56
C GLY A 636 19.54 4.01 -28.09
N TRP A 637 19.15 5.00 -27.29
CA TRP A 637 18.11 5.99 -27.53
C TRP A 637 18.33 7.20 -26.62
N ARG A 638 17.94 8.40 -27.04
CA ARG A 638 18.11 9.65 -26.29
C ARG A 638 16.81 10.42 -26.17
N VAL A 639 16.61 11.04 -24.99
CA VAL A 639 15.47 11.93 -24.69
C VAL A 639 15.60 13.27 -25.43
N ASP A 640 16.82 13.71 -25.69
CA ASP A 640 17.17 15.06 -26.14
C ASP A 640 17.85 15.12 -27.51
#